data_AF-A0A811K6R3-F1
#
_entry.id   AF-A0A811K6R3-F1
#
_cell.length_a   1.000
_cell.length_b   1.000
_cell.length_c   1.000
_cell.angle_alpha   90.00
_cell.angle_beta   90.00
_cell.angle_gamma   90.00
#
_symmetry.space_group_name_H-M   'P 1'
#
loop_
_entity.id
_entity.type
_entity.pdbx_description
1 polymer ?
#
loop_
_entity_poly.entity_id
_entity_poly.type
_entity_poly.pdbx_seq_one_letter_code
_entity_poly.pdbx_strand_id
1 'polypeptide(L)'
;MGTVISTVDDIAECELLKKLCDKENIDENDPFWNKLFSFNIHLDLQDKKIQEALLSKGEDLLQSFLHTSSTSGNFSSLVQVFFRYNKELAESVKCENKVFVWQVTNCFLLIRNVLNFFALRLCPQEFAKIFTFEKVVNEEDNDVEEEQEASDNEYESSAEEFLNKLVDILVKIPVNEITRELHGEVIRTVLCLLSTQLYEENVSEESEFLRYLMKCDKPRELVRCLLENFLYQTDEITVYKKPAAADSLVLSLASSVWSAFSKTVVGEEETAKVVNLDHFPPQSVSSLSVTLLLILVCRPKFENEVNPYKKMLSLFQNAQEVSSLANLEASFKLDFSTLYSRLCVTCNDKQPMLLLYMVLHANSFFRNFVLSRINLEELVLPVLKVLNDGLTTSSVGSHSHQTYLAMIVILILSEDDFFCKLIHEVNIKSVPWYPNLSDVSLGGLTMCVFAMTIHTNTVKTRDRYLHTNCLAALANMSSSFKYLSPYVSQKLIGLLETMTKRHSKMIQSLRENAESEEQDEQEHQGSELNRDIMALEEGIRMILEVINSALCSNLRYNANLIYSILYKRELFEQYHHHPMFHDLVWNIYMVINHFSSRIENVDATSVNVVLEAIKKEAIQWPTDRLKKFPDLKYRYVEDENTIDFFVPYAWRLVFESCGVFFDSHLVKLFKATSI
;
A
#
# COMPACT_ATOMS: atom_id res chain seq x y z
N MET A 1 -39.77 -2.10 17.13
CA MET A 1 -39.38 -1.94 15.72
C MET A 1 -38.31 -2.99 15.47
N GLY A 2 -38.67 -4.00 14.67
CA GLY A 2 -37.89 -5.17 14.22
C GLY A 2 -37.02 -5.94 15.21
N THR A 3 -36.37 -6.99 14.68
CA THR A 3 -35.59 -7.97 15.47
C THR A 3 -34.32 -7.32 16.02
N VAL A 4 -34.00 -7.58 17.29
CA VAL A 4 -32.81 -7.04 17.95
C VAL A 4 -31.82 -8.18 18.14
N ILE A 5 -30.64 -8.08 17.52
CA ILE A 5 -29.53 -9.04 17.65
C ILE A 5 -28.58 -8.46 18.70
N SER A 6 -28.65 -8.97 19.92
CA SER A 6 -27.84 -8.55 21.06
C SER A 6 -26.76 -9.56 21.43
N THR A 7 -26.94 -10.82 21.04
CA THR A 7 -25.97 -11.90 21.22
C THR A 7 -25.72 -12.63 19.89
N VAL A 8 -24.63 -13.37 19.81
CA VAL A 8 -24.31 -14.18 18.63
C VAL A 8 -25.29 -15.35 18.48
N ASP A 9 -25.82 -15.86 19.59
CA ASP A 9 -26.78 -16.98 19.59
C ASP A 9 -28.13 -16.59 18.95
N ASP A 10 -28.48 -15.29 18.97
CA ASP A 10 -29.72 -14.78 18.38
C ASP A 10 -29.82 -15.06 16.86
N ILE A 11 -28.70 -15.28 16.17
CA ILE A 11 -28.69 -15.59 14.73
C ILE A 11 -29.31 -16.96 14.46
N ALA A 12 -28.85 -18.00 15.15
CA ALA A 12 -29.29 -19.38 14.91
C ALA A 12 -30.78 -19.57 15.27
N GLU A 13 -31.27 -18.79 16.23
CA GLU A 13 -32.66 -18.82 16.69
C GLU A 13 -33.59 -17.93 15.86
N CYS A 14 -33.07 -17.10 14.95
CA CYS A 14 -33.87 -16.13 14.20
C CYS A 14 -34.82 -16.80 13.19
N GLU A 15 -36.11 -16.80 13.51
CA GLU A 15 -37.17 -17.37 12.66
C GLU A 15 -37.23 -16.77 11.26
N LEU A 16 -36.89 -15.48 11.10
CA LEU A 16 -36.85 -14.86 9.78
C LEU A 16 -35.70 -15.39 8.92
N LEU A 17 -34.54 -15.66 9.52
CA LEU A 17 -33.41 -16.26 8.81
C LEU A 17 -33.67 -17.75 8.50
N LYS A 18 -34.26 -18.50 9.43
CA LYS A 18 -34.69 -19.88 9.17
C LYS A 18 -35.66 -19.94 7.98
N LYS A 19 -36.67 -19.06 7.96
CA LYS A 19 -37.61 -18.97 6.84
C LYS A 19 -36.92 -18.62 5.52
N LEU A 20 -35.97 -17.69 5.52
CA LEU A 20 -35.18 -17.33 4.33
C LEU A 20 -34.43 -18.55 3.76
N CYS A 21 -33.87 -19.38 4.63
CA CYS A 21 -33.03 -20.53 4.26
C CYS A 21 -33.84 -21.81 3.94
N ASP A 22 -35.16 -21.77 4.08
CA ASP A 22 -36.07 -22.90 3.85
C ASP A 22 -36.27 -23.19 2.35
N LYS A 23 -36.98 -24.28 2.05
CA LYS A 23 -37.31 -24.74 0.69
C LYS A 23 -38.51 -24.02 0.10
N GLU A 24 -39.34 -23.38 0.92
CA GLU A 24 -40.48 -22.61 0.43
C GLU A 24 -40.01 -21.31 -0.23
N ASN A 25 -40.51 -21.04 -1.43
CA ASN A 25 -40.25 -19.81 -2.16
C ASN A 25 -40.90 -18.62 -1.45
N ILE A 26 -40.14 -17.54 -1.29
CA ILE A 26 -40.60 -16.25 -0.80
C ILE A 26 -40.66 -15.30 -2.00
N ASP A 27 -41.87 -14.89 -2.37
CA ASP A 27 -42.11 -13.92 -3.42
C ASP A 27 -41.39 -12.59 -3.12
N GLU A 28 -40.80 -11.96 -4.12
CA GLU A 28 -40.09 -10.68 -3.98
C GLU A 28 -41.01 -9.54 -3.47
N ASN A 29 -42.33 -9.68 -3.60
CA ASN A 29 -43.32 -8.71 -3.11
C ASN A 29 -43.88 -9.05 -1.72
N ASP A 30 -43.44 -10.15 -1.09
CA ASP A 30 -43.91 -10.52 0.24
C ASP A 30 -43.49 -9.48 1.30
N PRO A 31 -44.40 -9.04 2.20
CA PRO A 31 -44.08 -8.15 3.33
C PRO A 31 -42.99 -8.68 4.28
N PHE A 32 -42.64 -9.96 4.20
CA PHE A 32 -41.53 -10.61 4.86
C PHE A 32 -40.24 -9.80 4.75
N TRP A 33 -39.90 -9.30 3.56
CA TRP A 33 -38.64 -8.59 3.32
C TRP A 33 -38.50 -7.32 4.17
N ASN A 34 -39.59 -6.56 4.31
CA ASN A 34 -39.61 -5.37 5.16
C ASN A 34 -39.39 -5.72 6.64
N LYS A 35 -39.90 -6.87 7.10
CA LYS A 35 -39.65 -7.36 8.47
C LYS A 35 -38.21 -7.84 8.63
N LEU A 36 -37.70 -8.58 7.65
CA LEU A 36 -36.34 -9.11 7.64
C LEU A 36 -35.31 -7.98 7.74
N PHE A 37 -35.43 -6.91 6.95
CA PHE A 37 -34.44 -5.82 6.93
C PHE A 37 -34.61 -4.79 8.04
N SER A 38 -35.62 -4.92 8.89
CA SER A 38 -35.84 -3.97 10.00
C SER A 38 -35.08 -4.36 11.29
N PHE A 39 -33.94 -5.06 11.20
CA PHE A 39 -33.21 -5.51 12.40
C PHE A 39 -32.22 -4.47 12.95
N ASN A 40 -31.90 -4.56 14.24
CA ASN A 40 -30.83 -3.79 14.89
C ASN A 40 -29.76 -4.73 15.45
N ILE A 41 -28.49 -4.48 15.13
CA ILE A 41 -27.36 -5.22 15.70
C ILE A 41 -26.75 -4.40 16.84
N HIS A 42 -26.67 -5.00 18.03
CA HIS A 42 -26.05 -4.45 19.22
C HIS A 42 -24.76 -5.19 19.60
N LEU A 43 -24.06 -5.70 18.59
CA LEU A 43 -22.77 -6.37 18.69
C LEU A 43 -21.65 -5.45 18.19
N ASP A 44 -20.47 -5.56 18.80
CA ASP A 44 -19.27 -4.87 18.31
C ASP A 44 -18.70 -5.63 17.11
N LEU A 45 -19.13 -5.25 15.91
CA LEU A 45 -18.65 -5.88 14.68
C LEU A 45 -17.22 -5.43 14.32
N GLN A 46 -16.57 -4.55 15.09
CA GLN A 46 -15.13 -4.33 14.94
C GLN A 46 -14.30 -5.45 15.60
N ASP A 47 -14.89 -6.23 16.50
CA ASP A 47 -14.25 -7.39 17.12
C ASP A 47 -14.28 -8.59 16.15
N LYS A 48 -13.10 -9.06 15.77
CA LYS A 48 -12.91 -10.20 14.86
C LYS A 48 -13.50 -11.48 15.43
N LYS A 49 -13.40 -11.69 16.75
CA LYS A 49 -13.96 -12.89 17.42
C LYS A 49 -15.47 -12.89 17.40
N ILE A 50 -16.10 -11.72 17.50
CA ILE A 50 -17.55 -11.60 17.34
C ILE A 50 -17.95 -11.96 15.91
N GLN A 51 -17.26 -11.43 14.89
CA GLN A 51 -17.57 -11.79 13.51
C GLN A 51 -17.36 -13.28 13.21
N GLU A 52 -16.27 -13.86 13.70
CA GLU A 52 -15.99 -15.30 13.62
C GLU A 52 -17.12 -16.12 14.26
N ALA A 53 -17.54 -15.74 15.47
CA ALA A 53 -18.62 -16.41 16.18
C ALA A 53 -19.96 -16.29 15.43
N LEU A 54 -20.26 -15.14 14.81
CA LEU A 54 -21.48 -14.94 14.02
C LEU A 54 -21.51 -15.86 12.81
N LEU A 55 -20.38 -16.02 12.11
CA LEU A 55 -20.27 -16.94 10.98
C LEU A 55 -20.40 -18.39 11.44
N SER A 56 -19.73 -18.78 12.54
CA SER A 56 -19.83 -20.12 13.10
C SER A 56 -21.26 -20.48 13.53
N LYS A 57 -21.96 -19.56 14.21
CA LYS A 57 -23.35 -19.78 14.66
C LYS A 57 -24.35 -19.76 13.51
N GLY A 58 -24.06 -18.99 12.45
CA GLY A 58 -24.86 -18.95 11.24
C GLY A 58 -24.55 -20.04 10.22
N GLU A 59 -23.53 -20.88 10.44
CA GLU A 59 -23.03 -21.81 9.41
C GLU A 59 -24.10 -22.78 8.93
N ASP A 60 -24.87 -23.39 9.82
CA ASP A 60 -25.95 -24.33 9.44
C ASP A 60 -27.02 -23.65 8.57
N LEU A 61 -27.37 -22.39 8.89
CA LEU A 61 -28.32 -21.60 8.09
C LEU A 61 -27.75 -21.28 6.71
N LEU A 62 -26.48 -20.87 6.64
CA LEU A 62 -25.81 -20.51 5.40
C LEU A 62 -25.57 -21.74 4.50
N GLN A 63 -25.21 -22.88 5.07
CA GLN A 63 -25.14 -24.17 4.36
C GLN A 63 -26.51 -24.56 3.81
N SER A 64 -27.56 -24.50 4.65
CA SER A 64 -28.94 -24.76 4.20
C SER A 64 -29.30 -23.83 3.06
N PHE A 65 -29.01 -22.53 3.19
CA PHE A 65 -29.34 -21.54 2.17
C PHE A 65 -28.60 -21.80 0.86
N LEU A 66 -27.31 -22.15 0.91
CA LEU A 66 -26.54 -22.53 -0.27
C LEU A 66 -27.19 -23.70 -1.02
N HIS A 67 -27.61 -24.74 -0.28
CA HIS A 67 -28.24 -25.92 -0.86
C HIS A 67 -29.67 -25.67 -1.35
N THR A 68 -30.45 -24.83 -0.67
CA THR A 68 -31.84 -24.56 -1.04
C THR A 68 -31.96 -23.46 -2.10
N SER A 69 -30.96 -22.60 -2.28
CA SER A 69 -31.01 -21.43 -3.18
C SER A 69 -31.46 -21.76 -4.61
N SER A 70 -30.99 -22.89 -5.18
CA SER A 70 -31.37 -23.33 -6.53
C SER A 70 -32.79 -23.91 -6.62
N THR A 71 -33.39 -24.29 -5.50
CA THR A 71 -34.72 -24.91 -5.43
C THR A 71 -35.81 -23.96 -4.95
N SER A 72 -35.55 -23.19 -3.88
CA SER A 72 -36.51 -22.23 -3.33
C SER A 72 -36.50 -20.91 -4.10
N GLY A 73 -35.40 -20.55 -4.76
CA GLY A 73 -35.24 -19.26 -5.43
C GLY A 73 -35.09 -18.08 -4.46
N ASN A 74 -35.03 -18.31 -3.14
CA ASN A 74 -35.04 -17.25 -2.13
C ASN A 74 -33.85 -16.29 -2.23
N PHE A 75 -32.68 -16.76 -2.66
CA PHE A 75 -31.54 -15.87 -2.94
C PHE A 75 -31.80 -14.97 -4.15
N SER A 76 -32.40 -15.51 -5.21
CA SER A 76 -32.80 -14.71 -6.37
C SER A 76 -33.88 -13.69 -5.99
N SER A 77 -34.90 -14.08 -5.21
CA SER A 77 -35.89 -13.16 -4.68
C SER A 77 -35.26 -12.04 -3.82
N LEU A 78 -34.26 -12.35 -2.99
CA LEU A 78 -33.48 -11.37 -2.23
C LEU A 78 -32.78 -10.35 -3.17
N VAL A 79 -32.17 -10.83 -4.26
CA VAL A 79 -31.56 -9.97 -5.28
C VAL A 79 -32.61 -9.09 -5.99
N GLN A 80 -33.77 -9.65 -6.35
CA GLN A 80 -34.87 -8.90 -6.97
C GLN A 80 -35.44 -7.82 -6.04
N VAL A 81 -35.56 -8.12 -4.75
CA VAL A 81 -35.96 -7.13 -3.74
C VAL A 81 -34.96 -5.98 -3.67
N PHE A 82 -33.66 -6.29 -3.73
CA PHE A 82 -32.65 -5.25 -3.85
C PHE A 82 -32.83 -4.42 -5.13
N PHE A 83 -33.10 -5.03 -6.29
CA PHE A 83 -33.35 -4.27 -7.52
C PHE A 83 -34.53 -3.30 -7.39
N ARG A 84 -35.61 -3.72 -6.71
CA ARG A 84 -36.72 -2.81 -6.38
C ARG A 84 -36.26 -1.67 -5.48
N TYR A 85 -35.54 -1.97 -4.40
CA TYR A 85 -35.04 -0.94 -3.49
C TYR A 85 -34.07 0.03 -4.18
N ASN A 86 -33.22 -0.45 -5.09
CA ASN A 86 -32.29 0.37 -5.86
C ASN A 86 -33.01 1.42 -6.72
N LYS A 87 -34.15 1.06 -7.34
CA LYS A 87 -34.99 1.97 -8.13
C LYS A 87 -35.51 3.16 -7.29
N GLU A 88 -35.79 2.93 -6.01
CA GLU A 88 -36.35 3.93 -5.09
C GLU A 88 -35.28 4.66 -4.26
N LEU A 89 -34.04 4.14 -4.23
CA LEU A 89 -32.99 4.61 -3.34
C LEU A 89 -32.61 6.07 -3.58
N ALA A 90 -32.37 6.46 -4.83
CA ALA A 90 -31.96 7.82 -5.15
C ALA A 90 -32.99 8.86 -4.68
N GLU A 91 -34.28 8.59 -4.89
CA GLU A 91 -35.36 9.49 -4.48
C GLU A 91 -35.55 9.47 -2.96
N SER A 92 -35.41 8.30 -2.32
CA SER A 92 -35.46 8.16 -0.87
C SER A 92 -34.34 8.92 -0.17
N VAL A 93 -33.14 8.95 -0.74
CA VAL A 93 -32.00 9.74 -0.22
C VAL A 93 -32.29 11.24 -0.35
N LYS A 94 -32.84 11.71 -1.47
CA LYS A 94 -33.24 13.13 -1.63
C LYS A 94 -34.32 13.54 -0.64
N CYS A 95 -35.23 12.64 -0.31
CA CYS A 95 -36.28 12.84 0.69
C CYS A 95 -35.79 12.64 2.13
N GLU A 96 -34.48 12.41 2.36
CA GLU A 96 -33.88 12.13 3.67
C GLU A 96 -34.58 10.99 4.43
N ASN A 97 -35.09 9.98 3.72
CA ASN A 97 -35.77 8.84 4.32
C ASN A 97 -34.77 7.89 5.00
N LYS A 98 -34.37 8.24 6.23
CA LYS A 98 -33.39 7.50 7.03
C LYS A 98 -33.78 6.04 7.25
N VAL A 99 -35.07 5.75 7.40
CA VAL A 99 -35.56 4.38 7.64
C VAL A 99 -35.35 3.50 6.41
N PHE A 100 -35.67 4.03 5.22
CA PHE A 100 -35.46 3.29 3.98
C PHE A 100 -33.96 3.04 3.73
N VAL A 101 -33.12 4.06 3.86
CA VAL A 101 -31.66 3.91 3.67
C VAL A 101 -31.06 2.91 4.67
N TRP A 102 -31.53 2.93 5.92
CA TRP A 102 -31.16 1.94 6.93
C TRP A 102 -31.59 0.50 6.55
N GLN A 103 -32.82 0.31 6.05
CA GLN A 103 -33.28 -1.00 5.56
C GLN A 103 -32.45 -1.50 4.39
N VAL A 104 -32.10 -0.63 3.44
CA VAL A 104 -31.20 -0.99 2.32
C VAL A 104 -29.80 -1.35 2.83
N THR A 105 -29.29 -0.63 3.82
CA THR A 105 -28.00 -0.94 4.46
C THR A 105 -28.03 -2.32 5.13
N ASN A 106 -29.11 -2.63 5.85
CA ASN A 106 -29.32 -3.94 6.47
C ASN A 106 -29.47 -5.07 5.44
N CYS A 107 -30.11 -4.79 4.30
CA CYS A 107 -30.19 -5.71 3.17
C CYS A 107 -28.78 -6.06 2.67
N PHE A 108 -27.91 -5.05 2.47
CA PHE A 108 -26.52 -5.30 2.08
C PHE A 108 -25.70 -6.01 3.14
N LEU A 109 -25.90 -5.70 4.42
CA LEU A 109 -25.23 -6.42 5.50
C LEU A 109 -25.56 -7.92 5.46
N LEU A 110 -26.83 -8.27 5.23
CA LEU A 110 -27.25 -9.66 5.06
C LEU A 110 -26.61 -10.28 3.81
N ILE A 111 -26.77 -9.63 2.65
CA ILE A 111 -26.23 -10.12 1.37
C ILE A 111 -24.71 -10.31 1.46
N ARG A 112 -23.97 -9.37 2.05
CA ARG A 112 -22.51 -9.46 2.22
C ARG A 112 -22.11 -10.71 3.00
N ASN A 113 -22.78 -11.02 4.11
CA ASN A 113 -22.46 -12.21 4.90
C ASN A 113 -22.75 -13.50 4.12
N VAL A 114 -23.85 -13.54 3.36
CA VAL A 114 -24.17 -14.67 2.47
C VAL A 114 -23.11 -14.82 1.37
N LEU A 115 -22.74 -13.74 0.69
CA LEU A 115 -21.75 -13.75 -0.38
C LEU A 115 -20.35 -14.13 0.12
N ASN A 116 -19.95 -13.65 1.29
CA ASN A 116 -18.67 -14.03 1.90
C ASN A 116 -18.59 -15.56 2.11
N PHE A 117 -19.68 -16.16 2.58
CA PHE A 117 -19.78 -17.60 2.77
C PHE A 117 -19.81 -18.37 1.45
N PHE A 118 -20.57 -17.91 0.45
CA PHE A 118 -20.65 -18.54 -0.86
C PHE A 118 -19.33 -18.47 -1.62
N ALA A 119 -18.64 -17.33 -1.60
CA ALA A 119 -17.34 -17.16 -2.25
C ALA A 119 -16.27 -18.13 -1.71
N LEU A 120 -16.40 -18.57 -0.45
CA LEU A 120 -15.52 -19.57 0.16
C LEU A 120 -15.80 -21.00 -0.30
N ARG A 121 -17.06 -21.33 -0.62
CA ARG A 121 -17.52 -22.72 -0.86
C ARG A 121 -17.71 -23.08 -2.33
N LEU A 122 -17.87 -22.08 -3.20
CA LEU A 122 -18.13 -22.27 -4.62
C LEU A 122 -16.90 -21.92 -5.45
N CYS A 123 -16.73 -22.56 -6.61
CA CYS A 123 -15.77 -22.08 -7.59
C CYS A 123 -16.24 -20.75 -8.21
N PRO A 124 -15.35 -19.95 -8.83
CA PRO A 124 -15.72 -18.63 -9.36
C PRO A 124 -16.93 -18.63 -10.31
N GLN A 125 -17.07 -19.66 -11.16
CA GLN A 125 -18.16 -19.77 -12.12
C GLN A 125 -19.49 -20.19 -11.44
N GLU A 126 -19.43 -21.10 -10.47
CA GLU A 126 -20.61 -21.49 -9.67
C GLU A 126 -21.11 -20.34 -8.80
N PHE A 127 -20.18 -19.54 -8.27
CA PHE A 127 -20.51 -18.39 -7.43
C PHE A 127 -21.31 -17.33 -8.19
N ALA A 128 -21.00 -17.08 -9.46
CA ALA A 128 -21.81 -16.18 -10.29
C ALA A 128 -23.18 -16.78 -10.65
N LYS A 129 -23.25 -18.10 -10.89
CA LYS A 129 -24.50 -18.81 -11.25
C LYS A 129 -25.54 -18.80 -10.13
N ILE A 130 -25.18 -18.59 -8.87
CA ILE A 130 -26.18 -18.55 -7.79
C ILE A 130 -27.16 -17.38 -7.90
N PHE A 131 -26.81 -16.33 -8.67
CA PHE A 131 -27.70 -15.20 -8.97
C PHE A 131 -28.80 -15.54 -9.97
N THR A 132 -28.65 -16.63 -10.72
CA THR A 132 -29.66 -17.08 -11.69
C THR A 132 -30.60 -18.07 -11.03
N PHE A 133 -31.90 -17.80 -11.10
CA PHE A 133 -32.94 -18.77 -10.76
C PHE A 133 -33.90 -18.89 -11.94
N GLU A 134 -33.87 -20.05 -12.59
CA GLU A 134 -34.89 -20.43 -13.57
C GLU A 134 -36.00 -21.16 -12.81
N LYS A 135 -37.17 -20.53 -12.71
CA LYS A 135 -38.34 -21.18 -12.12
C LYS A 135 -38.68 -22.35 -13.02
N VAL A 136 -38.58 -23.59 -12.51
CA VAL A 136 -39.09 -24.77 -13.23
C VAL A 136 -40.60 -24.61 -13.33
N VAL A 137 -41.07 -24.08 -14.45
CA VAL A 137 -42.49 -24.10 -14.79
C VAL A 137 -42.79 -25.54 -15.17
N ASN A 138 -43.59 -26.24 -14.35
CA ASN A 138 -44.10 -27.54 -14.76
C ASN A 138 -44.91 -27.33 -16.05
N GLU A 139 -44.57 -28.08 -17.10
CA GLU A 139 -45.15 -28.03 -18.45
C GLU A 139 -46.65 -28.41 -18.51
N GLU A 140 -47.38 -28.44 -17.39
CA GLU A 140 -48.78 -28.86 -17.36
C GLU A 140 -49.80 -27.72 -17.45
N ASP A 141 -49.39 -26.44 -17.48
CA ASP A 141 -50.34 -25.30 -17.42
C ASP A 141 -50.17 -24.17 -18.44
N ASN A 142 -49.37 -24.30 -19.51
CA ASN A 142 -49.27 -23.26 -20.55
C ASN A 142 -49.39 -23.79 -21.99
N ASP A 143 -50.62 -23.94 -22.47
CA ASP A 143 -50.98 -23.80 -23.90
C ASP A 143 -51.01 -22.30 -24.29
N VAL A 144 -49.96 -21.56 -23.91
CA VAL A 144 -49.71 -20.21 -24.42
C VAL A 144 -48.26 -20.20 -24.84
N GLU A 145 -48.04 -20.24 -26.15
CA GLU A 145 -46.77 -19.87 -26.78
C GLU A 145 -46.45 -18.43 -26.36
N GLU A 146 -45.78 -18.24 -25.23
CA GLU A 146 -45.05 -17.01 -24.96
C GLU A 146 -43.86 -17.02 -25.92
N GLU A 147 -44.06 -16.40 -27.08
CA GLU A 147 -43.00 -15.91 -27.93
C GLU A 147 -41.96 -15.25 -27.01
N GLN A 148 -40.75 -15.81 -26.98
CA GLN A 148 -39.59 -15.16 -26.40
C GLN A 148 -39.37 -13.86 -27.19
N GLU A 149 -40.04 -12.79 -26.79
CA GLU A 149 -39.63 -11.44 -27.12
C GLU A 149 -38.20 -11.34 -26.60
N ALA A 150 -37.26 -11.22 -27.53
CA ALA A 150 -35.87 -10.93 -27.23
C ALA A 150 -35.84 -9.60 -26.46
N SER A 151 -35.90 -9.67 -25.13
CA SER A 151 -35.76 -8.49 -24.29
C SER A 151 -34.37 -7.93 -24.54
N ASP A 152 -34.31 -6.63 -24.87
CA ASP A 152 -33.08 -5.82 -24.85
C ASP A 152 -32.51 -5.79 -23.42
N ASN A 153 -32.05 -6.92 -22.90
CA ASN A 153 -31.41 -6.99 -21.59
C ASN A 153 -30.04 -6.32 -21.69
N GLU A 154 -29.90 -5.16 -21.03
CA GLU A 154 -28.67 -4.36 -20.97
C GLU A 154 -27.48 -5.14 -20.38
N TYR A 155 -27.75 -6.21 -19.62
CA TYR A 155 -26.76 -7.02 -18.91
C TYR A 155 -26.79 -8.50 -19.37
N GLU A 156 -25.63 -9.15 -19.38
CA GLU A 156 -25.44 -10.57 -19.69
C GLU A 156 -26.12 -11.48 -18.66
N SER A 157 -26.23 -11.05 -17.40
CA SER A 157 -26.82 -11.84 -16.30
C SER A 157 -27.30 -10.99 -15.13
N SER A 158 -28.13 -11.56 -14.25
CA SER A 158 -28.52 -10.90 -12.98
C SER A 158 -27.32 -10.65 -12.05
N ALA A 159 -26.25 -11.44 -12.14
CA ALA A 159 -25.01 -11.19 -11.41
C ALA A 159 -24.31 -9.91 -11.89
N GLU A 160 -24.26 -9.71 -13.21
CA GLU A 160 -23.73 -8.48 -13.81
C GLU A 160 -24.61 -7.27 -13.47
N GLU A 161 -25.94 -7.40 -13.57
CA GLU A 161 -26.86 -6.33 -13.19
C GLU A 161 -26.64 -5.94 -11.71
N PHE A 162 -26.56 -6.93 -10.81
CA PHE A 162 -26.30 -6.69 -9.39
C PHE A 162 -25.03 -5.88 -9.16
N LEU A 163 -23.91 -6.32 -9.75
CA LEU A 163 -22.64 -5.61 -9.63
C LEU A 163 -22.71 -4.19 -10.21
N ASN A 164 -23.35 -4.01 -11.37
CA ASN A 164 -23.52 -2.68 -11.98
C ASN A 164 -24.40 -1.76 -11.11
N LYS A 165 -25.44 -2.28 -10.45
CA LYS A 165 -26.25 -1.49 -9.49
C LYS A 165 -25.43 -1.09 -8.26
N LEU A 166 -24.51 -1.92 -7.77
CA LEU A 166 -23.57 -1.54 -6.70
C LEU A 166 -22.66 -0.40 -7.14
N VAL A 167 -22.06 -0.51 -8.32
CA VAL A 167 -21.21 0.55 -8.91
C VAL A 167 -22.01 1.85 -9.09
N ASP A 168 -23.27 1.74 -9.55
CA ASP A 168 -24.17 2.88 -9.67
C ASP A 168 -24.46 3.55 -8.32
N ILE A 169 -24.61 2.79 -7.21
CA ILE A 169 -24.75 3.40 -5.88
C ILE A 169 -23.50 4.19 -5.52
N LEU A 170 -22.31 3.61 -5.71
CA LEU A 170 -21.05 4.29 -5.40
C LEU A 170 -20.88 5.58 -6.20
N VAL A 171 -21.22 5.56 -7.49
CA VAL A 171 -21.00 6.69 -8.40
C VAL A 171 -22.12 7.76 -8.31
N LYS A 172 -23.38 7.35 -8.14
CA LYS A 172 -24.55 8.25 -8.29
C LYS A 172 -25.11 8.74 -6.96
N ILE A 173 -24.94 8.00 -5.86
CA ILE A 173 -25.48 8.37 -4.55
C ILE A 173 -24.39 9.13 -3.76
N PRO A 174 -24.63 10.37 -3.31
CA PRO A 174 -23.63 11.12 -2.56
C PRO A 174 -23.39 10.49 -1.18
N VAL A 175 -22.15 10.56 -0.70
CA VAL A 175 -21.80 10.19 0.68
C VAL A 175 -22.16 11.35 1.61
N ASN A 176 -23.06 11.11 2.55
CA ASN A 176 -23.47 12.05 3.59
C ASN A 176 -23.77 11.30 4.90
N GLU A 177 -24.25 11.98 5.94
CA GLU A 177 -24.53 11.36 7.24
C GLU A 177 -25.52 10.19 7.18
N ILE A 178 -26.48 10.20 6.25
CA ILE A 178 -27.51 9.17 6.12
C ILE A 178 -27.00 7.98 5.29
N THR A 179 -26.14 8.23 4.30
CA THR A 179 -25.67 7.22 3.33
C THR A 179 -24.27 6.68 3.63
N ARG A 180 -23.55 7.20 4.63
CA ARG A 180 -22.16 6.80 4.95
C ARG A 180 -22.04 5.29 5.20
N GLU A 181 -22.96 4.73 5.97
CA GLU A 181 -22.98 3.30 6.29
C GLU A 181 -23.32 2.45 5.08
N LEU A 182 -24.31 2.89 4.29
CA LEU A 182 -24.69 2.28 3.03
C LEU A 182 -23.48 2.16 2.09
N HIS A 183 -22.72 3.23 1.89
CA HIS A 183 -21.51 3.22 1.06
C HIS A 183 -20.46 2.25 1.59
N GLY A 184 -20.25 2.23 2.91
CA GLY A 184 -19.35 1.26 3.54
C GLY A 184 -19.75 -0.18 3.27
N GLU A 185 -21.03 -0.51 3.39
CA GLU A 185 -21.54 -1.86 3.10
C GLU A 185 -21.47 -2.20 1.62
N VAL A 186 -21.83 -1.29 0.72
CA VAL A 186 -21.73 -1.52 -0.73
C VAL A 186 -20.28 -1.84 -1.13
N ILE A 187 -19.29 -1.10 -0.62
CA ILE A 187 -17.87 -1.40 -0.90
C ILE A 187 -17.49 -2.80 -0.39
N ARG A 188 -17.91 -3.17 0.82
CA ARG A 188 -17.65 -4.52 1.36
C ARG A 188 -18.35 -5.61 0.57
N THR A 189 -19.57 -5.39 0.10
CA THR A 189 -20.29 -6.32 -0.78
C THR A 189 -19.52 -6.53 -2.08
N VAL A 190 -19.00 -5.46 -2.71
CA VAL A 190 -18.15 -5.59 -3.90
C VAL A 190 -16.87 -6.38 -3.59
N LEU A 191 -16.23 -6.13 -2.44
CA LEU A 191 -15.05 -6.90 -2.01
C LEU A 191 -15.37 -8.40 -1.81
N CYS A 192 -16.52 -8.75 -1.24
CA CYS A 192 -16.97 -10.14 -1.10
C CYS A 192 -17.30 -10.79 -2.46
N LEU A 193 -17.83 -10.06 -3.43
CA LEU A 193 -18.02 -10.58 -4.79
C LEU A 193 -16.69 -10.94 -5.47
N LEU A 194 -15.62 -10.22 -5.13
CA LEU A 194 -14.29 -10.44 -5.67
C LEU A 194 -13.44 -11.44 -4.85
N SER A 195 -13.91 -11.89 -3.68
CA SER A 195 -13.07 -12.58 -2.69
C SER A 195 -12.76 -14.03 -3.01
N THR A 196 -13.30 -14.62 -4.09
CA THR A 196 -12.90 -15.97 -4.53
C THR A 196 -11.39 -16.07 -4.75
N GLN A 197 -10.75 -14.96 -5.15
CA GLN A 197 -9.30 -14.84 -5.32
C GLN A 197 -8.50 -15.17 -4.05
N LEU A 198 -9.06 -14.99 -2.84
CA LEU A 198 -8.38 -15.34 -1.59
C LEU A 198 -8.16 -16.86 -1.46
N TYR A 199 -9.01 -17.67 -2.09
CA TYR A 199 -9.07 -19.12 -1.93
C TYR A 199 -8.39 -19.90 -3.05
N GLU A 200 -7.74 -19.17 -3.97
CA GLU A 200 -6.89 -19.69 -5.04
C GLU A 200 -5.41 -19.53 -4.65
N GLU A 201 -4.55 -20.47 -5.07
CA GLU A 201 -3.11 -20.43 -4.75
C GLU A 201 -2.36 -19.35 -5.55
N ASN A 202 -2.83 -19.07 -6.77
CA ASN A 202 -2.21 -18.11 -7.68
C ASN A 202 -3.21 -17.03 -8.09
N VAL A 203 -2.71 -15.92 -8.62
CA VAL A 203 -3.55 -14.88 -9.20
C VAL A 203 -4.32 -15.43 -10.40
N SER A 204 -5.64 -15.27 -10.38
CA SER A 204 -6.57 -15.84 -11.36
C SER A 204 -7.33 -14.75 -12.11
N GLU A 205 -7.86 -15.10 -13.27
CA GLU A 205 -8.83 -14.30 -14.04
C GLU A 205 -10.19 -15.01 -14.16
N GLU A 206 -10.39 -16.12 -13.44
CA GLU A 206 -11.61 -16.93 -13.52
C GLU A 206 -12.85 -16.28 -12.86
N SER A 207 -12.65 -15.20 -12.09
CA SER A 207 -13.75 -14.48 -11.44
C SER A 207 -14.63 -13.75 -12.46
N GLU A 208 -15.87 -14.21 -12.61
CA GLU A 208 -16.89 -13.54 -13.44
C GLU A 208 -17.17 -12.12 -12.94
N PHE A 209 -17.20 -11.88 -11.63
CA PHE A 209 -17.37 -10.54 -11.07
C PHE A 209 -16.21 -9.60 -11.41
N LEU A 210 -14.97 -10.12 -11.44
CA LEU A 210 -13.83 -9.37 -11.94
C LEU A 210 -14.00 -9.06 -13.44
N ARG A 211 -14.41 -10.04 -14.24
CA ARG A 211 -14.68 -9.86 -15.68
C ARG A 211 -15.73 -8.79 -15.94
N TYR A 212 -16.86 -8.82 -15.23
CA TYR A 212 -17.91 -7.79 -15.33
C TYR A 212 -17.38 -6.40 -14.96
N LEU A 213 -16.59 -6.28 -13.89
CA LEU A 213 -15.96 -5.00 -13.53
C LEU A 213 -14.96 -4.52 -14.60
N MET A 214 -14.17 -5.41 -15.20
CA MET A 214 -13.21 -5.04 -16.25
C MET A 214 -13.90 -4.63 -17.55
N LYS A 215 -15.13 -5.11 -17.81
CA LYS A 215 -15.96 -4.73 -18.97
C LYS A 215 -16.94 -3.59 -18.66
N CYS A 216 -17.00 -3.10 -17.43
CA CYS A 216 -17.89 -2.02 -17.00
C CYS A 216 -17.67 -0.73 -17.81
N ASP A 217 -18.74 0.00 -18.07
CA ASP A 217 -18.76 1.25 -18.84
C ASP A 217 -18.36 2.50 -18.04
N LYS A 218 -18.17 2.38 -16.71
CA LYS A 218 -17.92 3.50 -15.77
C LYS A 218 -16.56 3.47 -15.05
N PRO A 219 -15.44 3.03 -15.65
CA PRO A 219 -14.16 3.00 -14.94
C PRO A 219 -13.70 4.40 -14.54
N ARG A 220 -14.01 5.42 -15.35
CA ARG A 220 -13.65 6.82 -15.09
C ARG A 220 -14.35 7.33 -13.83
N GLU A 221 -15.65 7.15 -13.75
CA GLU A 221 -16.50 7.61 -12.65
C GLU A 221 -16.16 6.86 -11.35
N LEU A 222 -15.91 5.55 -11.43
CA LEU A 222 -15.58 4.76 -10.25
C LEU A 222 -14.21 5.14 -9.67
N VAL A 223 -13.15 5.25 -10.49
CA VAL A 223 -11.83 5.69 -9.99
C VAL A 223 -11.92 7.10 -9.40
N ARG A 224 -12.64 8.01 -10.06
CA ARG A 224 -12.86 9.37 -9.56
C ARG A 224 -13.55 9.35 -8.20
N CYS A 225 -14.67 8.65 -8.07
CA CYS A 225 -15.44 8.58 -6.83
C CYS A 225 -14.62 7.97 -5.69
N LEU A 226 -13.90 6.87 -5.93
CA LEU A 226 -13.08 6.23 -4.91
C LEU A 226 -11.94 7.13 -4.42
N LEU A 227 -11.32 7.90 -5.32
CA LEU A 227 -10.32 8.91 -4.94
C LEU A 227 -10.95 10.08 -4.18
N GLU A 228 -12.07 10.64 -4.64
CA GLU A 228 -12.78 11.71 -3.92
C GLU A 228 -13.21 11.26 -2.52
N ASN A 229 -13.70 10.03 -2.38
CA ASN A 229 -14.00 9.43 -1.08
C ASN A 229 -12.76 9.28 -0.20
N PHE A 230 -11.63 8.84 -0.75
CA PHE A 230 -10.36 8.78 -0.04
C PHE A 230 -9.95 10.17 0.51
N LEU A 231 -10.17 11.24 -0.26
CA LEU A 231 -9.82 12.60 0.15
C LEU A 231 -10.76 13.16 1.23
N TYR A 232 -12.06 12.96 1.08
CA TYR A 232 -13.05 13.74 1.84
C TYR A 232 -13.85 12.94 2.87
N GLN A 233 -14.01 11.63 2.72
CA GLN A 233 -14.94 10.82 3.53
C GLN A 233 -14.23 10.09 4.68
N THR A 234 -13.58 10.85 5.56
CA THR A 234 -12.67 10.32 6.58
C THR A 234 -13.33 9.92 7.89
N ASP A 235 -14.62 10.23 8.05
CA ASP A 235 -15.36 9.91 9.26
C ASP A 235 -15.50 8.39 9.46
N GLU A 236 -15.38 7.97 10.71
CA GLU A 236 -15.52 6.56 11.09
C GLU A 236 -16.96 6.07 10.91
N ILE A 237 -17.13 4.83 10.47
CA ILE A 237 -18.43 4.18 10.37
C ILE A 237 -18.78 3.58 11.75
N THR A 238 -19.75 4.17 12.44
CA THR A 238 -20.00 3.94 13.88
C THR A 238 -20.96 2.80 14.22
N VAL A 239 -21.78 2.32 13.28
CA VAL A 239 -22.79 1.25 13.55
C VAL A 239 -22.18 -0.04 14.05
N TYR A 240 -20.89 -0.25 13.79
CA TYR A 240 -20.16 -1.44 14.22
C TYR A 240 -19.66 -1.36 15.66
N LYS A 241 -19.84 -0.25 16.37
CA LYS A 241 -19.51 -0.13 17.79
C LYS A 241 -20.74 -0.36 18.65
N LYS A 242 -20.56 -1.05 19.77
CA LYS A 242 -21.62 -1.18 20.78
C LYS A 242 -22.09 0.23 21.19
N PRO A 243 -23.40 0.53 21.17
CA PRO A 243 -23.89 1.82 21.63
C PRO A 243 -23.47 2.03 23.08
N ALA A 244 -22.82 3.17 23.35
CA ALA A 244 -22.47 3.54 24.71
C ALA A 244 -23.75 3.58 25.54
N ALA A 245 -23.77 2.90 26.69
CA ALA A 245 -24.85 3.03 27.66
C ALA A 245 -25.09 4.53 27.92
N ALA A 246 -26.35 4.95 27.91
CA ALA A 246 -26.81 6.34 27.80
C ALA A 246 -26.36 7.32 28.91
N ASP A 247 -25.44 6.94 29.79
CA ASP A 247 -25.04 7.72 30.98
C ASP A 247 -23.67 8.42 30.87
N SER A 248 -23.12 8.63 29.67
CA SER A 248 -21.86 9.38 29.55
C SER A 248 -21.83 10.45 28.47
N LEU A 249 -22.64 11.48 28.69
CA LEU A 249 -22.52 12.79 28.04
C LEU A 249 -21.13 13.45 28.23
N VAL A 250 -20.33 12.99 29.20
CA VAL A 250 -18.99 13.52 29.48
C VAL A 250 -17.90 12.85 28.63
N LEU A 251 -18.08 11.61 28.17
CA LEU A 251 -17.11 10.90 27.32
C LEU A 251 -17.25 11.22 25.82
N SER A 252 -18.46 11.54 25.33
CA SER A 252 -18.70 11.91 23.92
C SER A 252 -18.06 13.26 23.53
N LEU A 253 -18.00 14.21 24.46
CA LEU A 253 -17.27 15.46 24.28
C LEU A 253 -15.76 15.26 24.44
N ALA A 254 -15.32 14.30 25.27
CA ALA A 254 -13.90 14.01 25.45
C ALA A 254 -13.28 13.28 24.24
N SER A 255 -14.01 12.39 23.54
CA SER A 255 -13.49 11.67 22.36
C SER A 255 -13.37 12.52 21.12
N SER A 256 -14.33 13.42 20.89
CA SER A 256 -14.32 14.40 19.79
C SER A 256 -13.27 15.50 20.00
N VAL A 257 -13.03 15.90 21.25
CA VAL A 257 -11.96 16.84 21.59
C VAL A 257 -10.59 16.16 21.55
N TRP A 258 -10.45 14.89 21.94
CA TRP A 258 -9.14 14.20 21.87
C TRP A 258 -8.66 13.92 20.44
N SER A 259 -9.55 13.56 19.52
CA SER A 259 -9.18 13.34 18.11
C SER A 259 -8.84 14.64 17.37
N ALA A 260 -9.44 15.76 17.77
CA ALA A 260 -9.11 17.09 17.25
C ALA A 260 -7.85 17.68 17.88
N PHE A 261 -7.63 17.47 19.18
CA PHE A 261 -6.47 18.01 19.93
C PHE A 261 -5.17 17.25 19.62
N SER A 262 -5.24 15.94 19.37
CA SER A 262 -4.09 15.14 18.91
C SER A 262 -3.61 15.49 17.49
N LYS A 263 -4.42 16.21 16.70
CA LYS A 263 -4.02 16.73 15.39
C LYS A 263 -3.43 18.14 15.42
N THR A 264 -3.50 18.86 16.55
CA THR A 264 -3.13 20.29 16.60
C THR A 264 -2.12 20.69 17.67
N VAL A 265 -1.71 19.80 18.59
CA VAL A 265 -0.68 20.13 19.58
C VAL A 265 0.58 19.28 19.41
N VAL A 266 1.66 20.02 19.19
CA VAL A 266 3.08 19.66 19.18
C VAL A 266 3.45 18.62 20.24
N GLY A 267 4.10 17.55 19.78
CA GLY A 267 5.16 16.81 20.47
C GLY A 267 4.91 16.33 21.90
N GLU A 268 4.27 15.17 22.05
CA GLU A 268 4.47 14.30 23.22
C GLU A 268 4.63 12.85 22.75
N GLU A 269 5.53 12.14 23.44
CA GLU A 269 6.03 10.81 23.16
C GLU A 269 4.90 9.80 22.87
N GLU A 270 4.99 9.10 21.73
CA GLU A 270 4.13 7.96 21.40
C GLU A 270 4.39 6.83 22.41
N THR A 271 3.68 6.84 23.55
CA THR A 271 3.41 5.58 24.25
C THR A 271 2.62 4.72 23.28
N ALA A 272 3.27 3.70 22.72
CA ALA A 272 2.68 2.77 21.77
C ALA A 272 1.29 2.35 22.25
N LYS A 273 0.24 2.81 21.56
CA LYS A 273 -1.12 2.30 21.77
C LYS A 273 -1.02 0.79 21.60
N VAL A 274 -1.35 0.03 22.64
CA VAL A 274 -1.44 -1.43 22.56
C VAL A 274 -2.41 -1.73 21.43
N VAL A 275 -1.89 -2.22 20.30
CA VAL A 275 -2.70 -2.60 19.15
C VAL A 275 -3.50 -3.81 19.57
N ASN A 276 -4.82 -3.66 19.74
CA ASN A 276 -5.68 -4.80 19.99
C ASN A 276 -5.81 -5.59 18.68
N LEU A 277 -5.06 -6.69 18.57
CA LEU A 277 -5.03 -7.55 17.38
C LEU A 277 -6.40 -8.20 17.10
N ASP A 278 -7.24 -8.32 18.13
CA ASP A 278 -8.59 -8.87 18.03
C ASP A 278 -9.58 -7.90 17.37
N HIS A 279 -9.23 -6.61 17.21
CA HIS A 279 -10.10 -5.62 16.57
C HIS A 279 -9.59 -5.25 15.18
N PHE A 280 -10.51 -4.99 14.26
CA PHE A 280 -10.18 -4.33 13.00
C PHE A 280 -9.79 -2.86 13.25
N PRO A 281 -8.88 -2.27 12.45
CA PRO A 281 -8.56 -0.85 12.53
C PRO A 281 -9.81 -0.01 12.19
N PRO A 282 -9.99 1.19 12.78
CA PRO A 282 -11.14 2.06 12.50
C PRO A 282 -11.42 2.21 11.01
N GLN A 283 -12.66 1.94 10.58
CA GLN A 283 -13.03 1.96 9.17
C GLN A 283 -13.78 3.25 8.81
N SER A 284 -13.48 3.77 7.63
CA SER A 284 -14.17 4.92 7.02
C SER A 284 -14.49 4.59 5.57
N VAL A 285 -15.37 5.38 4.95
CA VAL A 285 -15.58 5.27 3.49
C VAL A 285 -14.28 5.60 2.75
N SER A 286 -13.44 6.50 3.28
CA SER A 286 -12.09 6.79 2.77
C SER A 286 -11.18 5.56 2.73
N SER A 287 -11.06 4.82 3.85
CA SER A 287 -10.18 3.64 3.93
C SER A 287 -10.70 2.45 3.12
N LEU A 288 -12.01 2.26 3.06
CA LEU A 288 -12.63 1.23 2.21
C LEU A 288 -12.49 1.57 0.72
N SER A 289 -12.65 2.84 0.35
CA SER A 289 -12.56 3.28 -1.05
C SER A 289 -11.15 3.11 -1.61
N VAL A 290 -10.10 3.45 -0.85
CA VAL A 290 -8.72 3.19 -1.29
C VAL A 290 -8.45 1.69 -1.41
N THR A 291 -9.02 0.87 -0.51
CA THR A 291 -8.83 -0.59 -0.55
C THR A 291 -9.46 -1.19 -1.81
N LEU A 292 -10.70 -0.83 -2.13
CA LEU A 292 -11.36 -1.26 -3.37
C LEU A 292 -10.61 -0.75 -4.61
N LEU A 293 -10.17 0.53 -4.61
CA LEU A 293 -9.39 1.07 -5.71
C LEU A 293 -8.12 0.24 -5.96
N LEU A 294 -7.40 -0.13 -4.90
CA LEU A 294 -6.19 -0.94 -4.99
C LEU A 294 -6.47 -2.32 -5.62
N ILE A 295 -7.55 -2.99 -5.22
CA ILE A 295 -7.99 -4.25 -5.85
C ILE A 295 -8.22 -4.06 -7.36
N LEU A 296 -8.80 -2.93 -7.76
CA LEU A 296 -9.07 -2.63 -9.16
C LEU A 296 -7.81 -2.26 -9.97
N VAL A 297 -6.78 -1.64 -9.37
CA VAL A 297 -5.61 -1.12 -10.12
C VAL A 297 -4.34 -1.97 -10.04
N CYS A 298 -4.22 -2.86 -9.05
CA CYS A 298 -3.01 -3.68 -8.83
C CYS A 298 -2.77 -4.72 -9.94
N ARG A 299 -3.77 -4.98 -10.77
CA ARG A 299 -3.65 -5.84 -11.94
C ARG A 299 -3.28 -5.01 -13.18
N PRO A 300 -2.11 -5.19 -13.81
CA PRO A 300 -1.70 -4.37 -14.95
C PRO A 300 -2.52 -4.61 -16.23
N LYS A 301 -2.92 -5.86 -16.48
CA LYS A 301 -3.67 -6.30 -17.65
C LYS A 301 -4.77 -7.29 -17.27
N PHE A 302 -5.83 -7.38 -18.07
CA PHE A 302 -6.87 -8.39 -17.96
C PHE A 302 -7.19 -8.89 -19.37
N GLU A 303 -7.24 -10.21 -19.60
CA GLU A 303 -7.44 -10.79 -20.94
C GLU A 303 -6.46 -10.22 -22.01
N ASN A 304 -5.22 -9.91 -21.60
CA ASN A 304 -4.16 -9.22 -22.39
C ASN A 304 -4.41 -7.75 -22.73
N GLU A 305 -5.54 -7.16 -22.35
CA GLU A 305 -5.82 -5.73 -22.50
C GLU A 305 -5.33 -4.91 -21.31
N VAL A 306 -5.14 -3.61 -21.51
CA VAL A 306 -4.76 -2.70 -20.42
C VAL A 306 -5.95 -2.57 -19.47
N ASN A 307 -5.72 -2.80 -18.18
CA ASN A 307 -6.75 -2.63 -17.16
C ASN A 307 -7.37 -1.21 -17.23
N PRO A 308 -8.69 -1.07 -17.40
CA PRO A 308 -9.35 0.21 -17.58
C PRO A 308 -9.22 1.12 -16.34
N TYR A 309 -9.24 0.56 -15.13
CA TYR A 309 -9.06 1.32 -13.89
C TYR A 309 -7.62 1.83 -13.74
N LYS A 310 -6.62 0.98 -14.04
CA LYS A 310 -5.20 1.40 -14.05
C LYS A 310 -4.96 2.48 -15.11
N LYS A 311 -5.61 2.39 -16.27
CA LYS A 311 -5.59 3.42 -17.32
C LYS A 311 -6.20 4.74 -16.84
N MET A 312 -7.30 4.72 -16.08
CA MET A 312 -7.87 5.95 -15.51
C MET A 312 -6.95 6.58 -14.46
N LEU A 313 -6.29 5.76 -13.65
CA LEU A 313 -5.31 6.23 -12.66
C LEU A 313 -4.11 6.94 -13.31
N SER A 314 -3.68 6.54 -14.51
CA SER A 314 -2.57 7.19 -15.22
C SER A 314 -2.94 8.48 -15.95
N LEU A 315 -4.24 8.74 -16.18
CA LEU A 315 -4.71 9.82 -17.06
C LEU A 315 -5.39 11.00 -16.35
N PHE A 316 -5.74 10.89 -15.07
CA PHE A 316 -6.43 11.99 -14.38
C PHE A 316 -5.53 13.23 -14.24
N GLN A 317 -6.16 14.40 -14.32
CA GLN A 317 -5.50 15.70 -14.41
C GLN A 317 -5.74 16.57 -13.18
N ASN A 318 -4.90 17.59 -13.00
CA ASN A 318 -5.07 18.54 -11.92
C ASN A 318 -6.31 19.43 -12.16
N ALA A 319 -7.22 19.49 -11.20
CA ALA A 319 -8.40 20.35 -11.26
C ALA A 319 -8.05 21.85 -11.29
N GLN A 320 -6.90 22.23 -10.74
CA GLN A 320 -6.45 23.62 -10.64
C GLN A 320 -5.68 24.09 -11.89
N GLU A 321 -5.31 23.19 -12.80
CA GLU A 321 -4.59 23.57 -14.03
C GLU A 321 -5.55 24.01 -15.14
N VAL A 322 -5.28 25.21 -15.67
CA VAL A 322 -5.89 25.72 -16.90
C VAL A 322 -5.05 25.25 -18.09
N SER A 323 -5.00 23.94 -18.33
CA SER A 323 -4.22 23.36 -19.43
C SER A 323 -5.01 23.33 -20.74
N SER A 324 -4.34 23.61 -21.87
CA SER A 324 -4.86 23.40 -23.22
C SER A 324 -4.97 21.91 -23.61
N LEU A 325 -4.47 20.99 -22.77
CA LEU A 325 -4.64 19.52 -22.86
C LEU A 325 -5.99 19.04 -22.26
N ALA A 326 -6.93 19.95 -22.01
CA ALA A 326 -8.26 19.68 -21.45
C ALA A 326 -9.14 18.71 -22.27
N ASN A 327 -8.65 18.20 -23.41
CA ASN A 327 -9.39 17.42 -24.39
C ASN A 327 -9.05 15.91 -24.38
N LEU A 328 -8.42 15.37 -23.33
CA LEU A 328 -8.40 13.92 -23.14
C LEU A 328 -9.81 13.49 -22.68
N GLU A 329 -10.71 13.22 -23.62
CA GLU A 329 -12.13 12.87 -23.39
C GLU A 329 -12.32 11.75 -22.36
N ALA A 330 -11.35 10.86 -22.24
CA ALA A 330 -11.36 9.73 -21.30
C ALA A 330 -10.82 10.05 -19.89
N SER A 331 -10.41 11.29 -19.57
CA SER A 331 -9.83 11.66 -18.27
C SER A 331 -10.82 12.40 -17.35
N PHE A 332 -10.53 12.43 -16.04
CA PHE A 332 -11.24 13.27 -15.06
C PHE A 332 -10.26 14.20 -14.34
N LYS A 333 -10.80 15.18 -13.60
CA LYS A 333 -10.02 16.16 -12.83
C LYS A 333 -10.11 15.88 -11.34
N LEU A 334 -8.98 16.01 -10.64
CA LEU A 334 -8.87 15.91 -9.18
C LEU A 334 -7.92 17.00 -8.67
N ASP A 335 -8.18 17.56 -7.49
CA ASP A 335 -7.27 18.54 -6.89
C ASP A 335 -5.98 17.84 -6.43
N PHE A 336 -4.88 18.12 -7.13
CA PHE A 336 -3.58 17.52 -6.80
C PHE A 336 -3.04 18.01 -5.46
N SER A 337 -3.36 19.24 -5.05
CA SER A 337 -2.93 19.77 -3.75
C SER A 337 -3.59 18.98 -2.62
N THR A 338 -4.90 18.73 -2.72
CA THR A 338 -5.63 17.92 -1.73
C THR A 338 -5.13 16.48 -1.71
N LEU A 339 -4.91 15.87 -2.88
CA LEU A 339 -4.36 14.50 -2.96
C LEU A 339 -2.96 14.41 -2.34
N TYR A 340 -2.07 15.35 -2.66
CA TYR A 340 -0.73 15.40 -2.10
C TYR A 340 -0.75 15.55 -0.57
N SER A 341 -1.49 16.52 -0.04
CA SER A 341 -1.60 16.72 1.41
C SER A 341 -2.19 15.50 2.12
N ARG A 342 -3.20 14.85 1.53
CA ARG A 342 -3.77 13.62 2.08
C ARG A 342 -2.73 12.50 2.13
N LEU A 343 -2.02 12.24 1.03
CA LEU A 343 -0.99 11.21 0.95
C LEU A 343 0.17 11.46 1.92
N CYS A 344 0.61 12.71 2.10
CA CYS A 344 1.66 13.07 3.07
C CYS A 344 1.28 12.68 4.50
N VAL A 345 0.02 12.90 4.89
CA VAL A 345 -0.46 12.60 6.25
C VAL A 345 -0.70 11.10 6.45
N THR A 346 -1.06 10.36 5.39
CA THR A 346 -1.51 8.96 5.51
C THR A 346 -0.52 7.93 5.00
N CYS A 347 0.62 8.29 4.40
CA CYS A 347 1.56 7.31 3.82
C CYS A 347 2.27 6.42 4.85
N ASN A 348 2.12 6.69 6.15
CA ASN A 348 2.50 5.74 7.21
C ASN A 348 1.58 4.49 7.24
N ASP A 349 0.37 4.59 6.71
CA ASP A 349 -0.55 3.46 6.58
C ASP A 349 -0.23 2.65 5.32
N LYS A 350 -0.56 1.35 5.33
CA LYS A 350 -0.20 0.42 4.25
C LYS A 350 -0.91 0.72 2.92
N GLN A 351 -2.23 0.96 2.96
CA GLN A 351 -3.04 1.23 1.76
C GLN A 351 -2.63 2.55 1.07
N PRO A 352 -2.49 3.68 1.79
CA PRO A 352 -2.07 4.93 1.17
C PRO A 352 -0.62 4.91 0.68
N MET A 353 0.29 4.15 1.30
CA MET A 353 1.65 3.95 0.77
C MET A 353 1.61 3.23 -0.59
N LEU A 354 0.79 2.18 -0.72
CA LEU A 354 0.62 1.51 -2.01
C LEU A 354 -0.03 2.45 -3.05
N LEU A 355 -1.04 3.23 -2.65
CA LEU A 355 -1.66 4.22 -3.54
C LEU A 355 -0.62 5.27 -4.00
N LEU A 356 0.21 5.77 -3.08
CA LEU A 356 1.27 6.72 -3.38
C LEU A 356 2.23 6.17 -4.45
N TYR A 357 2.70 4.93 -4.27
CA TYR A 357 3.51 4.23 -5.28
C TYR A 357 2.77 4.16 -6.62
N MET A 358 1.53 3.65 -6.63
CA MET A 358 0.76 3.43 -7.86
C MET A 358 0.55 4.72 -8.64
N VAL A 359 0.20 5.82 -7.96
CA VAL A 359 -0.02 7.12 -8.61
C VAL A 359 1.29 7.75 -9.07
N LEU A 360 2.35 7.72 -8.25
CA LEU A 360 3.66 8.25 -8.65
C LEU A 360 4.24 7.50 -9.85
N HIS A 361 4.06 6.18 -9.92
CA HIS A 361 4.54 5.39 -11.04
C HIS A 361 3.70 5.62 -12.30
N ALA A 362 2.37 5.52 -12.19
CA ALA A 362 1.46 5.52 -13.33
C ALA A 362 1.12 6.92 -13.88
N ASN A 363 0.98 7.93 -13.02
CA ASN A 363 0.50 9.27 -13.40
C ASN A 363 1.67 10.28 -13.44
N SER A 364 2.18 10.53 -14.64
CA SER A 364 3.28 11.49 -14.84
C SER A 364 2.91 12.93 -14.49
N PHE A 365 1.64 13.33 -14.64
CA PHE A 365 1.18 14.67 -14.26
C PHE A 365 1.29 14.87 -12.75
N PHE A 366 0.78 13.92 -11.96
CA PHE A 366 0.86 13.96 -10.51
C PHE A 366 2.31 13.87 -10.03
N ARG A 367 3.13 12.98 -10.61
CA ARG A 367 4.56 12.90 -10.29
C ARG A 367 5.28 14.23 -10.51
N ASN A 368 5.06 14.88 -11.65
CA ASN A 368 5.65 16.20 -11.94
C ASN A 368 5.15 17.27 -10.97
N PHE A 369 3.88 17.24 -10.60
CA PHE A 369 3.33 18.13 -9.57
C PHE A 369 4.05 17.94 -8.22
N VAL A 370 4.24 16.70 -7.76
CA VAL A 370 4.97 16.40 -6.53
C VAL A 370 6.40 16.91 -6.58
N LEU A 371 7.13 16.67 -7.68
CA LEU A 371 8.51 17.10 -7.86
C LEU A 371 8.67 18.64 -7.92
N SER A 372 7.59 19.37 -8.23
CA SER A 372 7.58 20.85 -8.23
C SER A 372 7.34 21.48 -6.85
N ARG A 373 7.00 20.69 -5.82
CA ARG A 373 6.71 21.19 -4.47
C ARG A 373 7.99 21.63 -3.76
N ILE A 374 7.86 22.67 -2.94
CA ILE A 374 8.95 23.15 -2.07
C ILE A 374 8.96 22.47 -0.70
N ASN A 375 7.79 22.03 -0.21
CA ASN A 375 7.58 21.42 1.09
C ASN A 375 7.69 19.88 1.03
N LEU A 376 8.75 19.38 0.37
CA LEU A 376 8.94 17.94 0.12
C LEU A 376 9.13 17.14 1.41
N GLU A 377 9.57 17.78 2.50
CA GLU A 377 9.69 17.16 3.82
C GLU A 377 8.38 16.58 4.34
N GLU A 378 7.22 17.15 3.96
CA GLU A 378 5.91 16.63 4.34
C GLU A 378 5.67 15.22 3.80
N LEU A 379 6.24 14.89 2.64
CA LEU A 379 6.14 13.56 2.02
C LEU A 379 7.33 12.68 2.39
N VAL A 380 8.55 13.20 2.25
CA VAL A 380 9.77 12.41 2.37
C VAL A 380 9.99 11.97 3.82
N LEU A 381 9.72 12.81 4.83
CA LEU A 381 9.95 12.41 6.23
C LEU A 381 9.10 11.21 6.67
N PRO A 382 7.77 11.17 6.43
CA PRO A 382 6.97 9.98 6.74
C PRO A 382 7.40 8.75 5.94
N VAL A 383 7.73 8.89 4.65
CA VAL A 383 8.21 7.75 3.83
C VAL A 383 9.52 7.19 4.40
N LEU A 384 10.45 8.05 4.83
CA LEU A 384 11.68 7.61 5.48
C LEU A 384 11.44 6.98 6.85
N LYS A 385 10.43 7.44 7.62
CA LYS A 385 10.02 6.80 8.87
C LYS A 385 9.59 5.35 8.62
N VAL A 386 8.71 5.13 7.62
CA VAL A 386 8.28 3.77 7.23
C VAL A 386 9.45 2.86 6.85
N LEU A 387 10.39 3.38 6.06
CA LEU A 387 11.59 2.64 5.68
C LEU A 387 12.45 2.30 6.89
N ASN A 388 12.67 3.26 7.80
CA ASN A 388 13.45 3.08 9.03
C ASN A 388 12.78 2.09 10.01
N ASP A 389 11.49 2.23 10.24
CA ASP A 389 10.73 1.39 11.17
C ASP A 389 10.77 -0.07 10.69
N GLY A 390 10.61 -0.29 9.38
CA GLY A 390 10.75 -1.61 8.76
C GLY A 390 12.12 -2.27 8.91
N LEU A 391 13.17 -1.54 9.27
CA LEU A 391 14.47 -2.13 9.63
C LEU A 391 14.52 -2.60 11.08
N THR A 392 13.79 -1.90 11.95
CA THR A 392 13.83 -2.12 13.41
C THR A 392 12.86 -3.18 13.88
N THR A 393 11.71 -3.32 13.21
CA THR A 393 10.62 -4.21 13.61
C THR A 393 10.64 -5.57 12.93
N SER A 394 11.44 -5.75 11.87
CA SER A 394 11.55 -7.01 11.15
C SER A 394 12.17 -8.12 12.02
N SER A 395 11.46 -9.26 12.11
CA SER A 395 12.07 -10.53 12.48
C SER A 395 13.18 -10.88 11.48
N VAL A 396 14.19 -11.63 11.93
CA VAL A 396 15.36 -11.99 11.11
C VAL A 396 14.89 -12.66 9.81
N GLY A 397 15.03 -11.98 8.67
CA GLY A 397 14.80 -12.55 7.33
C GLY A 397 13.52 -12.15 6.59
N SER A 398 12.70 -11.19 7.07
CA SER A 398 11.54 -10.71 6.28
C SER A 398 11.28 -9.21 6.47
N HIS A 399 11.34 -8.45 5.37
CA HIS A 399 10.91 -7.05 5.34
C HIS A 399 9.41 -6.97 5.03
N SER A 400 8.73 -5.98 5.60
CA SER A 400 7.34 -5.73 5.25
C SER A 400 7.23 -5.23 3.80
N HIS A 401 6.15 -5.60 3.10
CA HIS A 401 5.85 -5.08 1.76
C HIS A 401 5.92 -3.55 1.69
N GLN A 402 5.48 -2.89 2.77
CA GLN A 402 5.49 -1.43 2.90
C GLN A 402 6.91 -0.84 2.89
N THR A 403 7.91 -1.57 3.40
CA THR A 403 9.32 -1.17 3.39
C THR A 403 9.87 -1.07 1.96
N TYR A 404 9.52 -2.04 1.11
CA TYR A 404 9.90 -1.99 -0.31
C TYR A 404 9.22 -0.82 -1.03
N LEU A 405 7.94 -0.58 -0.77
CA LEU A 405 7.21 0.55 -1.36
C LEU A 405 7.82 1.89 -0.96
N ALA A 406 8.15 2.09 0.31
CA ALA A 406 8.79 3.32 0.78
C ALA A 406 10.14 3.56 0.09
N MET A 407 10.96 2.51 -0.06
CA MET A 407 12.22 2.57 -0.80
C MET A 407 11.99 2.95 -2.27
N ILE A 408 11.03 2.31 -2.95
CA ILE A 408 10.72 2.56 -4.37
C ILE A 408 10.20 3.98 -4.57
N VAL A 409 9.36 4.49 -3.66
CA VAL A 409 8.87 5.88 -3.70
C VAL A 409 10.05 6.86 -3.71
N ILE A 410 11.03 6.69 -2.80
CA ILE A 410 12.22 7.56 -2.79
C ILE A 410 13.07 7.36 -4.04
N LEU A 411 13.19 6.13 -4.56
CA LEU A 411 13.90 5.87 -5.82
C LEU A 411 13.26 6.64 -6.98
N ILE A 412 11.94 6.56 -7.16
CA ILE A 412 11.19 7.29 -8.19
C ILE A 412 11.41 8.80 -8.06
N LEU A 413 11.35 9.34 -6.84
CA LEU A 413 11.59 10.78 -6.62
C LEU A 413 13.05 11.17 -6.92
N SER A 414 14.01 10.31 -6.59
CA SER A 414 15.44 10.55 -6.84
C SER A 414 15.83 10.55 -8.32
N GLU A 415 14.97 10.09 -9.22
CA GLU A 415 15.23 10.16 -10.67
C GLU A 415 15.33 11.61 -11.18
N ASP A 416 14.76 12.55 -10.45
CA ASP A 416 14.74 13.97 -10.79
C ASP A 416 15.90 14.76 -10.13
N ASP A 417 16.61 15.53 -10.96
CA ASP A 417 17.75 16.33 -10.54
C ASP A 417 17.38 17.50 -9.62
N PHE A 418 16.20 18.06 -9.82
CA PHE A 418 15.75 19.19 -9.01
C PHE A 418 15.39 18.72 -7.60
N PHE A 419 14.68 17.60 -7.48
CA PHE A 419 14.44 16.91 -6.21
C PHE A 419 15.75 16.63 -5.47
N CYS A 420 16.72 16.00 -6.12
CA CYS A 420 18.01 15.66 -5.52
C CYS A 420 18.75 16.89 -4.95
N LYS A 421 18.66 18.05 -5.62
CA LYS A 421 19.24 19.31 -5.12
C LYS A 421 18.43 19.89 -3.97
N LEU A 422 17.10 19.94 -4.12
CA LEU A 422 16.20 20.61 -3.19
C LEU A 422 16.24 19.98 -1.81
N ILE A 423 16.25 18.64 -1.69
CA ILE A 423 16.28 17.97 -0.39
C ILE A 423 17.54 18.30 0.44
N HIS A 424 18.66 18.69 -0.18
CA HIS A 424 19.86 19.10 0.54
C HIS A 424 19.81 20.54 1.06
N GLU A 425 18.86 21.35 0.59
CA GLU A 425 18.65 22.74 1.04
C GLU A 425 17.55 22.82 2.14
N VAL A 426 16.80 21.74 2.37
CA VAL A 426 15.78 21.64 3.43
C VAL A 426 16.41 21.16 4.74
N ASN A 427 16.46 22.01 5.77
CA ASN A 427 17.03 21.67 7.08
C ASN A 427 15.98 21.15 8.06
N ILE A 428 16.25 19.98 8.64
CA ILE A 428 15.43 19.33 9.66
C ILE A 428 16.11 19.48 11.01
N LYS A 429 15.46 20.20 11.94
CA LYS A 429 16.02 20.48 13.27
C LYS A 429 16.13 19.22 14.13
N SER A 430 15.08 18.39 14.11
CA SER A 430 14.99 17.18 14.94
C SER A 430 14.19 16.10 14.23
N VAL A 431 14.62 14.85 14.37
CA VAL A 431 13.92 13.68 13.85
C VAL A 431 13.62 12.73 15.02
N PRO A 432 12.42 12.79 15.62
CA PRO A 432 12.12 12.05 16.86
C PRO A 432 12.35 10.53 16.75
N TRP A 433 12.05 9.95 15.59
CA TRP A 433 12.20 8.50 15.33
C TRP A 433 13.63 8.09 14.90
N TYR A 434 14.56 9.04 14.74
CA TYR A 434 15.97 8.79 14.45
C TYR A 434 16.85 9.48 15.49
N PRO A 435 17.01 8.87 16.69
CA PRO A 435 17.75 9.51 17.77
C PRO A 435 19.22 9.73 17.38
N ASN A 436 19.82 10.80 17.91
CA ASN A 436 21.19 11.27 17.64
C ASN A 436 21.40 12.00 16.31
N LEU A 437 20.35 12.33 15.57
CA LEU A 437 20.43 13.18 14.38
C LEU A 437 19.62 14.48 14.58
N SER A 438 20.35 15.59 14.69
CA SER A 438 19.80 16.95 14.76
C SER A 438 20.50 17.84 13.74
N ASP A 439 19.81 18.91 13.32
CA ASP A 439 20.33 19.90 12.36
C ASP A 439 20.94 19.26 11.10
N VAL A 440 20.16 18.39 10.45
CA VAL A 440 20.53 17.67 9.24
C VAL A 440 19.68 18.14 8.07
N SER A 441 20.23 18.18 6.86
CA SER A 441 19.38 18.35 5.69
C SER A 441 18.52 17.11 5.45
N LEU A 442 17.35 17.27 4.82
CA LEU A 442 16.48 16.16 4.44
C LEU A 442 17.23 15.14 3.58
N GLY A 443 18.06 15.60 2.64
CA GLY A 443 18.95 14.74 1.85
C GLY A 443 19.99 14.01 2.70
N GLY A 444 20.56 14.66 3.72
CA GLY A 444 21.45 14.00 4.68
C GLY A 444 20.76 12.91 5.50
N LEU A 445 19.51 13.14 5.93
CA LEU A 445 18.68 12.13 6.59
C LEU A 445 18.36 10.96 5.64
N THR A 446 17.96 11.24 4.39
CA THR A 446 17.74 10.20 3.37
C THR A 446 18.97 9.32 3.22
N MET A 447 20.16 9.92 3.09
CA MET A 447 21.42 9.17 3.03
C MET A 447 21.64 8.29 4.26
N CYS A 448 21.37 8.80 5.47
CA CYS A 448 21.52 8.03 6.70
C CYS A 448 20.59 6.81 6.75
N VAL A 449 19.31 6.99 6.37
CA VAL A 449 18.33 5.89 6.34
C VAL A 449 18.76 4.86 5.31
N PHE A 450 19.08 5.26 4.08
CA PHE A 450 19.53 4.33 3.03
C PHE A 450 20.84 3.63 3.38
N ALA A 451 21.83 4.34 3.94
CA ALA A 451 23.08 3.72 4.37
C ALA A 451 22.84 2.69 5.48
N MET A 452 21.90 2.97 6.40
CA MET A 452 21.51 2.03 7.45
C MET A 452 20.77 0.81 6.90
N THR A 453 19.88 1.03 5.92
CA THR A 453 19.17 -0.03 5.19
C THR A 453 20.15 -0.96 4.49
N ILE A 454 21.08 -0.41 3.71
CA ILE A 454 22.12 -1.17 3.00
C ILE A 454 23.00 -1.91 4.00
N HIS A 455 23.46 -1.24 5.06
CA HIS A 455 24.30 -1.86 6.10
C HIS A 455 23.60 -3.06 6.75
N THR A 456 22.35 -2.87 7.19
CA THR A 456 21.55 -3.93 7.80
C THR A 456 21.37 -5.09 6.84
N ASN A 457 21.14 -4.77 5.56
CA ASN A 457 20.96 -5.77 4.53
C ASN A 457 22.23 -6.58 4.24
N THR A 458 23.37 -5.91 4.12
CA THR A 458 24.70 -6.55 3.95
C THR A 458 25.04 -7.50 5.09
N VAL A 459 24.65 -7.15 6.33
CA VAL A 459 25.04 -7.93 7.52
C VAL A 459 24.02 -9.02 7.85
N LYS A 460 22.71 -8.76 7.68
CA LYS A 460 21.64 -9.62 8.20
C LYS A 460 20.79 -10.28 7.12
N THR A 461 20.19 -9.52 6.20
CA THR A 461 19.07 -10.02 5.38
C THR A 461 19.47 -10.49 3.98
N ARG A 462 20.53 -9.94 3.38
CA ARG A 462 21.06 -10.31 2.05
C ARG A 462 20.02 -10.27 0.92
N ASP A 463 19.06 -9.37 1.01
CA ASP A 463 18.05 -9.14 -0.01
C ASP A 463 18.64 -8.33 -1.18
N ARG A 464 18.77 -8.97 -2.35
CA ARG A 464 19.34 -8.33 -3.55
C ARG A 464 18.48 -7.18 -4.07
N TYR A 465 17.15 -7.32 -4.04
CA TYR A 465 16.24 -6.30 -4.57
C TYR A 465 16.34 -5.02 -3.74
N LEU A 466 16.31 -5.15 -2.42
CA LEU A 466 16.49 -4.04 -1.50
C LEU A 466 17.90 -3.43 -1.62
N HIS A 467 18.95 -4.25 -1.79
CA HIS A 467 20.31 -3.76 -1.97
C HIS A 467 20.44 -2.87 -3.21
N THR A 468 20.02 -3.38 -4.38
CA THR A 468 20.17 -2.69 -5.67
C THR A 468 19.37 -1.39 -5.71
N ASN A 469 18.11 -1.41 -5.28
CA ASN A 469 17.26 -0.22 -5.31
C ASN A 469 17.72 0.86 -4.31
N CYS A 470 18.21 0.47 -3.13
CA CYS A 470 18.79 1.43 -2.18
C CYS A 470 20.05 2.10 -2.72
N LEU A 471 20.93 1.32 -3.33
CA LEU A 471 22.15 1.82 -3.95
C LEU A 471 21.85 2.75 -5.13
N ALA A 472 20.88 2.40 -5.96
CA ALA A 472 20.41 3.23 -7.08
C ALA A 472 19.90 4.60 -6.60
N ALA A 473 19.08 4.64 -5.55
CA ALA A 473 18.57 5.89 -4.99
C ALA A 473 19.71 6.76 -4.44
N LEU A 474 20.66 6.15 -3.70
CA LEU A 474 21.82 6.88 -3.17
C LEU A 474 22.73 7.40 -4.30
N ALA A 475 22.91 6.62 -5.36
CA ALA A 475 23.68 6.97 -6.55
C ALA A 475 23.06 8.15 -7.32
N ASN A 476 21.74 8.17 -7.50
CA ASN A 476 21.02 9.29 -8.11
C ASN A 476 21.29 10.63 -7.41
N MET A 477 21.26 10.63 -6.08
CA MET A 477 21.45 11.83 -5.26
C MET A 477 22.92 12.27 -5.14
N SER A 478 23.88 11.38 -5.41
CA SER A 478 25.31 11.55 -5.09
C SER A 478 25.94 12.85 -5.63
N SER A 479 25.54 13.26 -6.84
CA SER A 479 26.03 14.49 -7.47
C SER A 479 25.55 15.76 -6.74
N SER A 480 24.46 15.67 -5.98
CA SER A 480 23.85 16.79 -5.25
C SER A 480 24.24 16.87 -3.78
N PHE A 481 25.06 15.93 -3.29
CA PHE A 481 25.54 15.92 -1.90
C PHE A 481 26.25 17.23 -1.57
N LYS A 482 25.75 17.94 -0.57
CA LYS A 482 26.24 19.26 -0.17
C LYS A 482 26.04 19.44 1.33
N TYR A 483 27.01 20.09 1.98
CA TYR A 483 26.98 20.39 3.42
C TYR A 483 26.69 19.16 4.29
N LEU A 484 27.21 17.99 3.92
CA LEU A 484 27.00 16.77 4.71
C LEU A 484 27.52 16.96 6.14
N SER A 485 26.71 16.54 7.13
CA SER A 485 27.12 16.57 8.52
C SER A 485 28.24 15.56 8.81
N PRO A 486 28.97 15.68 9.94
CA PRO A 486 29.96 14.69 10.34
C PRO A 486 29.36 13.28 10.43
N TYR A 487 28.16 13.16 11.01
CA TYR A 487 27.47 11.89 11.17
C TYR A 487 27.12 11.23 9.82
N VAL A 488 26.53 12.00 8.89
CA VAL A 488 26.18 11.50 7.55
C VAL A 488 27.42 11.03 6.80
N SER A 489 28.50 11.81 6.86
CA SER A 489 29.77 11.47 6.21
C SER A 489 30.39 10.19 6.78
N GLN A 490 30.37 10.04 8.11
CA GLN A 490 30.85 8.83 8.79
C GLN A 490 30.00 7.61 8.46
N LYS A 491 28.67 7.75 8.32
CA LYS A 491 27.79 6.64 7.92
C LYS A 491 28.10 6.13 6.52
N LEU A 492 28.36 7.02 5.55
CA LEU A 492 28.74 6.64 4.19
C LEU A 492 30.08 5.89 4.15
N ILE A 493 31.12 6.43 4.80
CA ILE A 493 32.45 5.79 4.83
C ILE A 493 32.42 4.50 5.67
N GLY A 494 31.67 4.47 6.76
CA GLY A 494 31.50 3.28 7.61
C GLY A 494 30.72 2.16 6.91
N LEU A 495 29.78 2.50 6.02
CA LEU A 495 29.11 1.52 5.16
C LEU A 495 30.13 0.86 4.24
N LEU A 496 30.96 1.65 3.53
CA LEU A 496 32.04 1.12 2.69
C LEU A 496 32.94 0.18 3.51
N GLU A 497 33.44 0.63 4.66
CA GLU A 497 34.30 -0.17 5.55
C GLU A 497 33.64 -1.51 5.96
N THR A 498 32.35 -1.49 6.27
CA THR A 498 31.60 -2.71 6.64
C THR A 498 31.55 -3.69 5.46
N MET A 499 31.21 -3.20 4.26
CA MET A 499 31.13 -4.02 3.06
C MET A 499 32.48 -4.61 2.69
N THR A 500 33.57 -3.83 2.77
CA THR A 500 34.95 -4.31 2.52
C THR A 500 35.34 -5.42 3.49
N LYS A 501 35.10 -5.22 4.79
CA LYS A 501 35.42 -6.23 5.81
C LYS A 501 34.61 -7.51 5.60
N ARG A 502 33.34 -7.38 5.21
CA ARG A 502 32.48 -8.53 4.92
C ARG A 502 32.96 -9.27 3.67
N HIS A 503 33.31 -8.56 2.60
CA HIS A 503 33.88 -9.12 1.38
C HIS A 503 35.18 -9.87 1.68
N SER A 504 36.13 -9.26 2.38
CA SER A 504 37.40 -9.93 2.76
C SER A 504 37.17 -11.21 3.55
N LYS A 505 36.21 -11.21 4.49
CA LYS A 505 35.84 -12.42 5.26
C LYS A 505 35.24 -13.51 4.37
N MET A 506 34.38 -13.15 3.40
CA MET A 506 33.76 -14.15 2.50
C MET A 506 34.75 -14.71 1.47
N ILE A 507 35.70 -13.89 1.00
CA ILE A 507 36.81 -14.37 0.16
C ILE A 507 37.71 -15.34 0.94
N GLN A 508 37.98 -15.05 2.22
CA GLN A 508 38.74 -15.96 3.07
C GLN A 508 38.01 -17.30 3.24
N SER A 509 36.71 -17.29 3.56
CA SER A 509 35.93 -18.53 3.67
C SER A 509 35.85 -19.30 2.35
N LEU A 510 35.79 -18.61 1.21
CA LEU A 510 35.81 -19.26 -0.11
C LEU A 510 37.13 -20.02 -0.33
N ARG A 511 38.26 -19.43 0.07
CA ARG A 511 39.59 -20.08 -0.03
C ARG A 511 39.71 -21.28 0.91
N GLU A 512 39.26 -21.14 2.15
CA GLU A 512 39.26 -22.22 3.15
C GLU A 512 38.38 -23.41 2.70
N ASN A 513 37.22 -23.12 2.10
CA ASN A 513 36.34 -24.16 1.54
C ASN A 513 36.95 -24.86 0.33
N ALA A 514 37.67 -24.14 -0.54
CA ALA A 514 38.33 -24.71 -1.70
C ALA A 514 39.50 -25.66 -1.35
N GLU A 515 40.04 -25.56 -0.14
CA GLU A 515 41.11 -26.43 0.37
C GLU A 515 40.59 -27.73 1.03
N SER A 516 39.27 -27.88 1.20
CA SER A 516 38.62 -29.02 1.87
C SER A 516 37.89 -29.93 0.87
N GLU A 517 38.50 -31.05 0.46
CA GLU A 517 38.07 -31.95 -0.64
C GLU A 517 36.79 -32.81 -0.36
N GLU A 518 35.59 -32.23 -0.23
CA GLU A 518 34.32 -33.01 -0.21
C GLU A 518 33.30 -32.50 -1.25
N GLN A 519 32.99 -33.32 -2.26
CA GLN A 519 32.56 -32.85 -3.59
C GLN A 519 31.05 -32.65 -3.83
N ASP A 520 30.14 -33.20 -3.02
CA ASP A 520 28.71 -33.24 -3.43
C ASP A 520 27.80 -32.19 -2.76
N GLU A 521 28.10 -31.69 -1.55
CA GLU A 521 27.31 -30.63 -0.87
C GLU A 521 27.92 -29.22 -1.03
N GLN A 522 29.17 -29.12 -1.46
CA GLN A 522 29.92 -27.86 -1.58
C GLN A 522 29.61 -27.07 -2.86
N GLU A 523 29.15 -27.69 -3.95
CA GLU A 523 28.87 -26.98 -5.22
C GLU A 523 27.72 -25.96 -5.07
N HIS A 524 26.62 -26.33 -4.41
CA HIS A 524 25.51 -25.41 -4.16
C HIS A 524 25.89 -24.27 -3.21
N GLN A 525 26.56 -24.58 -2.09
CA GLN A 525 27.01 -23.55 -1.13
C GLN A 525 28.08 -22.63 -1.73
N GLY A 526 28.98 -23.16 -2.55
CA GLY A 526 29.98 -22.38 -3.28
C GLY A 526 29.33 -21.44 -4.31
N SER A 527 28.27 -21.88 -4.98
CA SER A 527 27.52 -21.04 -5.93
C SER A 527 26.79 -19.87 -5.27
N GLU A 528 26.19 -20.09 -4.09
CA GLU A 528 25.51 -19.06 -3.31
C GLU A 528 26.51 -18.05 -2.72
N LEU A 529 27.62 -18.54 -2.15
CA LEU A 529 28.69 -17.69 -1.64
C LEU A 529 29.30 -16.81 -2.74
N ASN A 530 29.51 -17.35 -3.94
CA ASN A 530 29.99 -16.59 -5.09
C ASN A 530 29.01 -15.47 -5.48
N ARG A 531 27.70 -15.75 -5.48
CA ARG A 531 26.67 -14.75 -5.76
C ARG A 531 26.66 -13.64 -4.71
N ASP A 532 26.80 -13.98 -3.43
CA ASP A 532 26.91 -13.02 -2.33
C ASP A 532 28.16 -12.15 -2.44
N ILE A 533 29.30 -12.73 -2.83
CA ILE A 533 30.54 -12.00 -3.08
C ILE A 533 30.35 -11.00 -4.22
N MET A 534 29.79 -11.42 -5.36
CA MET A 534 29.53 -10.54 -6.50
C MET A 534 28.61 -9.37 -6.12
N ALA A 535 27.53 -9.64 -5.36
CA ALA A 535 26.63 -8.60 -4.89
C ALA A 535 27.36 -7.58 -3.98
N LEU A 536 28.28 -8.03 -3.12
CA LEU A 536 29.10 -7.12 -2.34
C LEU A 536 30.09 -6.32 -3.20
N GLU A 537 30.70 -6.93 -4.21
CA GLU A 537 31.61 -6.22 -5.12
C GLU A 537 30.88 -5.13 -5.90
N GLU A 538 29.70 -5.44 -6.45
CA GLU A 538 28.81 -4.47 -7.10
C GLU A 538 28.46 -3.33 -6.13
N GLY A 539 28.14 -3.65 -4.88
CA GLY A 539 27.81 -2.65 -3.87
C GLY A 539 29.00 -1.79 -3.44
N ILE A 540 30.18 -2.37 -3.22
CA ILE A 540 31.42 -1.62 -2.93
C ILE A 540 31.75 -0.68 -4.10
N ARG A 541 31.65 -1.19 -5.32
CA ARG A 541 31.88 -0.41 -6.54
C ARG A 541 30.94 0.80 -6.61
N MET A 542 29.63 0.59 -6.40
CA MET A 542 28.64 1.66 -6.42
C MET A 542 28.90 2.71 -5.33
N ILE A 543 29.28 2.32 -4.11
CA ILE A 543 29.62 3.28 -3.05
C ILE A 543 30.87 4.09 -3.40
N LEU A 544 31.87 3.47 -4.03
CA LEU A 544 33.04 4.20 -4.54
C LEU A 544 32.66 5.17 -5.67
N GLU A 545 31.73 4.80 -6.56
CA GLU A 545 31.18 5.68 -7.59
C GLU A 545 30.38 6.85 -6.98
N VAL A 546 29.57 6.60 -5.95
CA VAL A 546 28.86 7.62 -5.16
C VAL A 546 29.84 8.63 -4.55
N ILE A 547 30.92 8.15 -3.91
CA ILE A 547 31.96 9.02 -3.33
C ILE A 547 32.61 9.86 -4.44
N ASN A 548 32.96 9.25 -5.57
CA ASN A 548 33.52 9.97 -6.71
C ASN A 548 32.59 11.05 -7.25
N SER A 549 31.31 10.73 -7.44
CA SER A 549 30.29 11.66 -7.92
C SER A 549 30.15 12.88 -7.00
N ALA A 550 30.14 12.66 -5.68
CA ALA A 550 30.09 13.72 -4.68
C ALA A 550 31.36 14.61 -4.70
N LEU A 551 32.54 14.01 -4.85
CA LEU A 551 33.81 14.74 -4.95
C LEU A 551 33.93 15.53 -6.26
N CYS A 552 33.51 14.96 -7.39
CA CYS A 552 33.55 15.65 -8.68
C CYS A 552 32.58 16.84 -8.72
N SER A 553 31.39 16.69 -8.13
CA SER A 553 30.32 17.68 -8.26
C SER A 553 30.39 18.78 -7.20
N ASN A 554 30.64 18.41 -5.93
CA ASN A 554 30.41 19.29 -4.79
C ASN A 554 31.47 19.21 -3.69
N LEU A 555 32.70 18.77 -3.99
CA LEU A 555 33.80 18.68 -3.00
C LEU A 555 33.98 19.95 -2.16
N ARG A 556 33.84 21.13 -2.79
CA ARG A 556 33.99 22.44 -2.12
C ARG A 556 33.06 22.65 -0.93
N TYR A 557 31.91 21.97 -0.91
CA TYR A 557 30.88 22.10 0.11
C TYR A 557 30.86 20.96 1.13
N ASN A 558 31.74 19.96 0.98
CA ASN A 558 31.70 18.70 1.74
C ASN A 558 32.95 18.46 2.59
N ALA A 559 33.32 19.45 3.42
CA ALA A 559 34.51 19.36 4.28
C ALA A 559 34.48 18.14 5.23
N ASN A 560 33.30 17.78 5.77
CA ASN A 560 33.15 16.62 6.65
C ASN A 560 33.35 15.29 5.91
N LEU A 561 33.00 15.21 4.62
CA LEU A 561 33.25 14.04 3.79
C LEU A 561 34.75 13.88 3.54
N ILE A 562 35.42 14.97 3.15
CA ILE A 562 36.88 14.99 2.98
C ILE A 562 37.57 14.57 4.27
N TYR A 563 37.17 15.14 5.41
CA TYR A 563 37.69 14.76 6.73
C TYR A 563 37.50 13.26 7.01
N SER A 564 36.31 12.72 6.72
CA SER A 564 36.01 11.29 6.94
C SER A 564 36.85 10.38 6.05
N ILE A 565 37.11 10.78 4.80
CA ILE A 565 38.00 10.07 3.86
C ILE A 565 39.44 10.07 4.39
N LEU A 566 39.95 11.23 4.84
CA LEU A 566 41.30 11.35 5.39
C LEU A 566 41.46 10.52 6.67
N TYR A 567 40.48 10.58 7.56
CA TYR A 567 40.47 9.81 8.80
C TYR A 567 40.50 8.30 8.55
N LYS A 568 39.92 7.83 7.44
CA LYS A 568 39.88 6.43 7.02
C LYS A 568 40.75 6.14 5.80
N ARG A 569 41.85 6.88 5.58
CA ARG A 569 42.69 6.75 4.38
C ARG A 569 43.18 5.31 4.11
N GLU A 570 43.50 4.56 5.17
CA GLU A 570 43.95 3.17 5.09
C GLU A 570 42.92 2.21 4.49
N LEU A 571 41.62 2.54 4.59
CA LEU A 571 40.55 1.78 3.93
C LEU A 571 40.74 1.77 2.42
N PHE A 572 41.20 2.88 1.84
CA PHE A 572 41.31 3.03 0.40
C PHE A 572 42.56 2.36 -0.17
N GLU A 573 43.64 2.26 0.62
CA GLU A 573 44.92 1.62 0.25
C GLU A 573 44.73 0.19 -0.29
N GLN A 574 43.78 -0.53 0.30
CA GLN A 574 43.46 -1.92 -0.03
C GLN A 574 42.94 -2.09 -1.47
N TYR A 575 42.36 -1.04 -2.05
CA TYR A 575 41.78 -1.08 -3.40
C TYR A 575 42.79 -0.80 -4.52
N HIS A 576 43.98 -0.29 -4.20
CA HIS A 576 44.94 0.17 -5.21
C HIS A 576 45.31 -0.92 -6.22
N HIS A 577 45.40 -2.16 -5.74
CA HIS A 577 45.77 -3.33 -6.54
C HIS A 577 44.58 -4.25 -6.82
N HIS A 578 43.36 -3.87 -6.42
CA HIS A 578 42.19 -4.72 -6.60
C HIS A 578 41.59 -4.52 -8.00
N PRO A 579 41.47 -5.59 -8.83
CA PRO A 579 41.09 -5.45 -10.23
C PRO A 579 39.71 -4.80 -10.41
N MET A 580 38.77 -5.03 -9.50
CA MET A 580 37.40 -4.47 -9.55
C MET A 580 37.27 -3.01 -9.11
N PHE A 581 38.27 -2.45 -8.40
CA PHE A 581 38.12 -1.15 -7.71
C PHE A 581 39.21 -0.14 -8.04
N HIS A 582 40.36 -0.58 -8.58
CA HIS A 582 41.52 0.27 -8.82
C HIS A 582 41.22 1.50 -9.71
N ASP A 583 40.28 1.36 -10.65
CA ASP A 583 39.85 2.42 -11.57
C ASP A 583 39.08 3.55 -10.87
N LEU A 584 38.43 3.24 -9.74
CA LEU A 584 37.59 4.19 -8.99
C LEU A 584 38.36 4.98 -7.92
N VAL A 585 39.48 4.47 -7.43
CA VAL A 585 40.15 5.08 -6.27
C VAL A 585 41.14 6.19 -6.62
N TRP A 586 41.47 6.39 -7.89
CA TRP A 586 42.45 7.40 -8.33
C TRP A 586 42.09 8.83 -7.87
N ASN A 587 40.84 9.24 -8.07
CA ASN A 587 40.34 10.55 -7.64
C ASN A 587 40.39 10.69 -6.11
N ILE A 588 40.04 9.63 -5.39
CA ILE A 588 40.04 9.61 -3.93
C ILE A 588 41.47 9.80 -3.40
N TYR A 589 42.46 9.12 -3.98
CA TYR A 589 43.87 9.32 -3.63
C TYR A 589 44.37 10.73 -3.94
N MET A 590 43.96 11.31 -5.06
CA MET A 590 44.31 12.71 -5.37
C MET A 590 43.80 13.66 -4.30
N VAL A 591 42.57 13.47 -3.83
CA VAL A 591 42.00 14.24 -2.72
C VAL A 591 42.77 13.96 -1.43
N ILE A 592 43.02 12.69 -1.08
CA ILE A 592 43.78 12.32 0.12
C ILE A 592 45.16 13.00 0.13
N ASN A 593 45.93 12.88 -0.95
CA ASN A 593 47.29 13.41 -1.04
C ASN A 593 47.32 14.94 -0.97
N HIS A 594 46.43 15.60 -1.71
CA HIS A 594 46.34 17.06 -1.71
C HIS A 594 46.02 17.60 -0.32
N PHE A 595 44.94 17.11 0.31
CA PHE A 595 44.53 17.62 1.61
C PHE A 595 45.47 17.18 2.74
N SER A 596 46.06 15.97 2.68
CA SER A 596 47.06 15.52 3.66
C SER A 596 48.27 16.45 3.73
N SER A 597 48.81 16.85 2.57
CA SER A 597 49.97 17.78 2.52
C SER A 597 49.66 19.17 3.08
N ARG A 598 48.38 19.57 3.07
CA ARG A 598 47.94 20.88 3.55
C ARG A 598 47.67 20.90 5.05
N ILE A 599 47.30 19.76 5.62
CA ILE A 599 47.05 19.62 7.06
C ILE A 599 48.26 19.08 7.84
N GLU A 600 49.37 18.73 7.17
CA GLU A 600 50.56 18.14 7.79
C GLU A 600 51.15 19.01 8.92
N ASN A 601 51.07 20.34 8.80
CA ASN A 601 51.55 21.30 9.80
C ASN A 601 50.44 21.86 10.71
N VAL A 602 49.24 21.30 10.63
CA VAL A 602 48.09 21.71 11.45
C VAL A 602 48.04 20.82 12.69
N ASP A 603 47.70 21.42 13.83
CA ASP A 603 47.52 20.66 15.07
C ASP A 603 46.36 19.65 14.92
N ALA A 604 46.72 18.37 14.79
CA ALA A 604 45.79 17.27 14.60
C ALA A 604 44.99 16.92 15.88
N THR A 605 45.29 17.54 17.02
CA THR A 605 44.57 17.27 18.28
C THR A 605 43.19 17.91 18.33
N SER A 606 42.90 18.90 17.48
CA SER A 606 41.60 19.57 17.42
C SER A 606 40.90 19.35 16.07
N VAL A 607 39.81 18.57 16.09
CA VAL A 607 38.97 18.28 14.91
C VAL A 607 38.49 19.57 14.22
N ASN A 608 38.14 20.59 15.00
CA ASN A 608 37.67 21.87 14.47
C ASN A 608 38.76 22.61 13.68
N VAL A 609 40.01 22.57 14.16
CA VAL A 609 41.13 23.24 13.48
C VAL A 609 41.44 22.54 12.15
N VAL A 610 41.42 21.20 12.12
CA VAL A 610 41.60 20.42 10.90
C VAL A 610 40.46 20.69 9.91
N LEU A 611 39.20 20.73 10.37
CA LEU A 611 38.05 21.02 9.50
C LEU A 611 38.09 22.42 8.91
N GLU A 612 38.49 23.44 9.67
CA GLU A 612 38.66 24.79 9.13
C GLU A 612 39.78 24.86 8.08
N ALA A 613 40.88 24.14 8.29
CA ALA A 613 41.94 24.01 7.27
C ALA A 613 41.41 23.35 5.99
N ILE A 614 40.64 22.27 6.11
CA ILE A 614 39.99 21.59 4.98
C ILE A 614 39.04 22.54 4.25
N LYS A 615 38.17 23.26 4.96
CA LYS A 615 37.21 24.21 4.34
C LYS A 615 37.94 25.28 3.54
N LYS A 616 38.99 25.86 4.12
CA LYS A 616 39.80 26.90 3.45
C LYS A 616 40.43 26.38 2.15
N GLU A 617 41.00 25.18 2.20
CA GLU A 617 41.63 24.57 1.02
C GLU A 617 40.60 24.12 -0.03
N ALA A 618 39.45 23.61 0.40
CA ALA A 618 38.40 23.14 -0.50
C ALA A 618 37.88 24.24 -1.42
N ILE A 619 37.85 25.50 -0.96
CA ILE A 619 37.49 26.66 -1.80
C ILE A 619 38.48 26.85 -2.95
N GLN A 620 39.77 26.58 -2.71
CA GLN A 620 40.84 26.72 -3.69
C GLN A 620 41.03 25.46 -4.56
N TRP A 621 40.21 24.43 -4.35
CA TRP A 621 40.32 23.17 -5.09
C TRP A 621 40.14 23.38 -6.61
N PRO A 622 41.13 22.97 -7.42
CA PRO A 622 41.03 23.00 -8.88
C PRO A 622 40.11 21.87 -9.37
N THR A 623 38.92 22.25 -9.87
CA THR A 623 37.83 21.33 -10.26
C THR A 623 38.13 20.47 -11.48
N ASP A 624 39.14 20.84 -12.26
CA ASP A 624 39.60 20.17 -13.48
C ASP A 624 40.54 18.99 -13.22
N ARG A 625 41.03 18.81 -11.99
CA ARG A 625 41.99 17.74 -11.65
C ARG A 625 41.38 16.36 -11.57
N LEU A 626 40.10 16.23 -11.24
CA LEU A 626 39.45 14.93 -11.05
C LEU A 626 39.06 14.31 -12.40
N LYS A 627 39.32 13.01 -12.55
CA LYS A 627 38.80 12.22 -13.67
C LYS A 627 37.28 12.26 -13.62
N LYS A 628 36.67 12.52 -14.78
CA LYS A 628 35.22 12.49 -14.93
C LYS A 628 34.74 11.04 -15.00
N PHE A 629 33.67 10.76 -14.27
CA PHE A 629 32.93 9.50 -14.34
C PHE A 629 31.59 9.74 -15.05
N PRO A 630 30.97 8.69 -15.60
CA PRO A 630 29.59 8.78 -16.07
C PRO A 630 28.65 9.26 -14.97
N ASP A 631 27.63 10.02 -15.35
CA ASP A 631 26.59 10.44 -14.40
C ASP A 631 25.82 9.21 -13.93
N LEU A 632 25.68 9.09 -12.61
CA LEU A 632 24.90 8.01 -11.99
C LEU A 632 23.42 8.36 -12.10
N LYS A 633 22.74 7.70 -13.05
CA LYS A 633 21.30 7.86 -13.31
C LYS A 633 20.63 6.50 -13.40
N TYR A 634 19.81 6.21 -12.41
CA TYR A 634 19.03 5.00 -12.28
C TYR A 634 17.55 5.36 -12.28
N ARG A 635 16.75 4.52 -12.91
CA ARG A 635 15.30 4.63 -12.92
C ARG A 635 14.71 3.37 -12.33
N TYR A 636 13.61 3.52 -11.60
CA TYR A 636 12.79 2.39 -11.22
C TYR A 636 12.16 1.77 -12.46
N VAL A 637 12.23 0.46 -12.55
CA VAL A 637 11.55 -0.33 -13.57
C VAL A 637 10.76 -1.41 -12.85
N GLU A 638 9.44 -1.37 -13.04
CA GLU A 638 8.53 -2.39 -12.53
C GLU A 638 8.81 -3.72 -13.26
N ASP A 639 8.89 -4.84 -12.52
CA ASP A 639 9.07 -6.17 -13.10
C ASP A 639 7.86 -6.56 -13.98
N GLU A 640 8.07 -7.38 -15.00
CA GLU A 640 7.02 -7.85 -15.89
C GLU A 640 5.96 -8.67 -15.15
N ASN A 641 6.36 -9.42 -14.11
CA ASN A 641 5.46 -10.27 -13.33
C ASN A 641 5.12 -9.69 -11.94
N THR A 642 4.89 -8.38 -11.87
CA THR A 642 4.52 -7.71 -10.61
C THR A 642 3.11 -8.02 -10.10
N ILE A 643 2.27 -8.64 -10.93
CA ILE A 643 0.91 -9.04 -10.54
C ILE A 643 0.91 -10.01 -9.35
N ASP A 644 1.88 -10.93 -9.30
CA ASP A 644 2.07 -11.91 -8.23
C ASP A 644 2.51 -11.27 -6.90
N PHE A 645 2.96 -10.02 -6.93
CA PHE A 645 3.24 -9.23 -5.74
C PHE A 645 2.04 -8.36 -5.36
N PHE A 646 1.55 -7.53 -6.28
CA PHE A 646 0.56 -6.51 -5.96
C PHE A 646 -0.83 -7.05 -5.69
N VAL A 647 -1.29 -8.07 -6.41
CA VAL A 647 -2.63 -8.64 -6.18
C VAL A 647 -2.72 -9.33 -4.81
N PRO A 648 -1.80 -10.25 -4.44
CA PRO A 648 -1.80 -10.81 -3.09
C PRO A 648 -1.63 -9.76 -1.99
N TYR A 649 -0.79 -8.75 -2.21
CA TYR A 649 -0.61 -7.68 -1.24
C TYR A 649 -1.88 -6.85 -1.06
N ALA A 650 -2.57 -6.45 -2.13
CA ALA A 650 -3.85 -5.72 -2.03
C ALA A 650 -4.92 -6.53 -1.29
N TRP A 651 -5.01 -7.84 -1.55
CA TRP A 651 -5.91 -8.73 -0.81
C TRP A 651 -5.53 -8.91 0.65
N ARG A 652 -4.24 -8.92 0.98
CA ARG A 652 -3.78 -8.87 2.37
C ARG A 652 -4.25 -7.61 3.08
N LEU A 653 -4.23 -6.47 2.39
CA LEU A 653 -4.77 -5.22 2.95
C LEU A 653 -6.29 -5.28 3.17
N VAL A 654 -7.04 -5.89 2.25
CA VAL A 654 -8.48 -6.17 2.43
C VAL A 654 -8.68 -7.01 3.68
N PHE A 655 -8.00 -8.14 3.77
CA PHE A 655 -8.07 -9.09 4.89
C PHE A 655 -7.82 -8.41 6.25
N GLU A 656 -6.81 -7.53 6.32
CA GLU A 656 -6.42 -6.87 7.58
C GLU A 656 -7.35 -5.71 7.98
N SER A 657 -8.08 -5.08 7.05
CA SER A 657 -8.65 -3.73 7.29
C SER A 657 -10.08 -3.48 6.84
N CYS A 658 -10.67 -4.31 5.98
CA CYS A 658 -11.99 -4.01 5.42
C CYS A 658 -13.14 -4.20 6.44
N GLY A 659 -12.88 -4.83 7.58
CA GLY A 659 -13.90 -5.12 8.58
C GLY A 659 -14.84 -6.26 8.18
N VAL A 660 -14.37 -7.18 7.32
CA VAL A 660 -15.03 -8.46 7.01
C VAL A 660 -14.09 -9.57 7.48
N PHE A 661 -14.62 -10.51 8.26
CA PHE A 661 -13.89 -11.69 8.69
C PHE A 661 -13.75 -12.68 7.54
N PHE A 662 -12.51 -13.05 7.25
CA PHE A 662 -12.14 -14.16 6.38
C PHE A 662 -11.36 -15.17 7.22
N ASP A 663 -11.64 -16.47 7.07
CA ASP A 663 -10.91 -17.50 7.80
C ASP A 663 -9.47 -17.60 7.30
N SER A 664 -8.52 -17.22 8.15
CA SER A 664 -7.09 -17.24 7.85
C SER A 664 -6.54 -18.61 7.44
N HIS A 665 -7.17 -19.70 7.87
CA HIS A 665 -6.74 -21.07 7.54
C HIS A 665 -7.14 -21.49 6.13
N LEU A 666 -8.14 -20.82 5.54
CA LEU A 666 -8.68 -21.14 4.23
C LEU A 666 -8.13 -20.23 3.12
N VAL A 667 -7.53 -19.09 3.48
CA VAL A 667 -6.83 -18.22 2.54
C VAL A 667 -5.60 -18.94 1.97
N LYS A 668 -5.53 -19.03 0.64
CA LYS A 668 -4.43 -19.67 -0.11
C LYS A 668 -3.54 -18.67 -0.84
N LEU A 669 -4.06 -17.49 -1.18
CA LEU A 669 -3.36 -16.49 -1.98
C LEU A 669 -2.08 -15.94 -1.33
N PHE A 670 -2.04 -15.93 0.01
CA PHE A 670 -0.87 -15.53 0.80
C PHE A 670 -0.90 -16.22 2.17
N LYS A 671 0.22 -16.21 2.87
CA LYS A 671 0.34 -16.81 4.22
C LYS A 671 -0.40 -15.98 5.28
N ALA A 672 -1.71 -16.23 5.44
CA ALA A 672 -2.57 -15.47 6.35
C ALA A 672 -2.40 -15.83 7.83
N THR A 673 -2.06 -17.09 8.18
CA THR A 673 -1.85 -17.56 9.56
C THR A 673 -0.63 -16.96 10.28
N SER A 674 0.10 -16.06 9.61
CA SER A 674 1.25 -15.32 10.14
C SER A 674 0.92 -13.89 10.59
N ILE A 675 -0.37 -13.54 10.58
CA ILE A 675 -0.96 -12.24 10.93
C ILE A 675 -1.73 -12.40 12.23
#